data_AF-A0A6J2K310-F1
#
_entry.id   AF-A0A6J2K310-F1
#
_cell.length_a   1.000
_cell.length_b   1.000
_cell.length_c   1.000
_cell.angle_alpha   90.00
_cell.angle_beta   90.00
_cell.angle_gamma   90.00
#
_symmetry.space_group_name_H-M   'P 1'
#
loop_
_entity.id
_entity.type
_entity.pdbx_description
1 polymer ?
#
loop_
_entity_poly.entity_id
_entity_poly.type
_entity_poly.pdbx_seq_one_letter_code
_entity_poly.pdbx_strand_id
1 'polypeptide(L)'
;MSQDTKDEFSDVSIPPILEDVNSWVQDYLLQPEKLKIHKWERSQTHWHRKPNIDSLFLLDDDDENEPDTTLEVVRDPLTGEIIGVEEICIPTEDDEENLSMARAPLPPSLATRGTTTQSPFLPAGFEEDLQKMIEEQQKQIEINLNTENDVPGKFLGEDILTVAPGCKDSVLFAEDGFTLLNEGKPEDKPDDIEDVDINIKINLEEIVENNVHLVDLWKDDSEQPQKPKTPSHIEVATDEIENENFLEETVVKPPVELPEIPVLDITSSVGKLGVTSTEWAEMIDVSKPVPEFRDKIKDMAHSYPFELDNFQKQAILKLEEGHHVFVAAHTSAGKTVVAEYAIAMSRRNYTRAIYTSPIKALSNQKYNDFNKLFGDVGLLTGDLQINATASCLVMTTEILRSMLYCGSDVVRDLEFVIFDEVHYINNVERGYVWEEVLILLPSHVRIVMLSATVPNTLQFADWVGRTKKRKVFVVSTPKRPVPLCHYLYTGSGGKSKNERFKVVDQEGNFLLRGYNEALAAKKSRENDYKKNFGPKGGKQYMNPKAEQTMWVAFIDHLKQNDKLPIVAFTLSRNRCDQNAENLMSVDLTTAKEKSHIRSFFQRCLQRLKEPDRKLPQVLRLQRVLENGIGVHHSGILPLLKEIVEMLFQTGFVKILFATETFAMGVNMPARTVVFDEITKFDGVERRTLVPAEYIQMAGRAGRRGLDDTGTVIILCKESVPDLVTLKGMLLGTPQKLSSQFRLTYAMILSLLRAATVSVEGMMQRSFCEFNQICQADNYRRQLEIAEKEYSEKCSAPLASHLAPLAAFYETAAAYLDVLNEIMPILLNQSKVAKELDAGKILIVSAGPYINQLAVYLNSTGPRQTPYKVLVLNTPIQDSSRYNFEIDENWYRMLSFSATYDAIGTEESTMDHKVLCIAPRNIVAVTKMNLKIDVTRIIQDWEQRQIPRFKDAPVGASCASTVQELSRMSHAARAGAVQLERINLTHSLAISTGEILQALDKLKTLSVCIHLN
;
A
#
# COMPACT_ATOMS: atom_id res chain seq x y z
N MET A 1 100.37 -85.24 33.32
CA MET A 1 99.41 -86.32 33.56
C MET A 1 98.09 -85.87 32.95
N SER A 2 97.91 -86.10 31.65
CA SER A 2 97.35 -87.33 31.02
C SER A 2 95.81 -87.33 31.17
N GLN A 3 95.10 -86.97 30.08
CA GLN A 3 94.38 -87.90 29.18
C GLN A 3 92.92 -88.05 29.67
N ASP A 4 91.85 -87.84 28.89
CA ASP A 4 91.60 -88.15 27.47
C ASP A 4 90.41 -87.28 26.97
N THR A 5 90.56 -86.45 25.92
CA THR A 5 90.35 -86.66 24.46
C THR A 5 88.88 -86.60 23.99
N LYS A 6 88.47 -85.52 23.28
CA LYS A 6 88.20 -85.40 21.81
C LYS A 6 86.78 -85.85 21.42
N ASP A 7 85.99 -85.26 20.53
CA ASP A 7 86.12 -84.23 19.48
C ASP A 7 84.68 -83.72 19.12
N GLU A 8 84.59 -82.73 18.22
CA GLU A 8 83.38 -82.12 17.60
C GLU A 8 82.87 -80.79 18.21
N PHE A 9 83.75 -79.79 18.23
CA PHE A 9 83.36 -78.38 18.17
C PHE A 9 83.24 -77.92 16.71
N SER A 10 82.04 -77.98 16.15
CA SER A 10 81.59 -77.07 15.09
C SER A 10 80.09 -77.22 14.87
N ASP A 11 79.29 -76.64 15.76
CA ASP A 11 77.95 -76.10 15.43
C ASP A 11 77.43 -75.34 16.65
N VAL A 12 78.01 -74.16 16.87
CA VAL A 12 77.46 -73.15 17.77
C VAL A 12 77.04 -71.96 16.92
N SER A 13 75.73 -71.73 16.83
CA SER A 13 75.21 -70.36 16.86
C SER A 13 74.01 -70.31 17.81
N ILE A 14 74.09 -69.39 18.76
CA ILE A 14 73.16 -69.19 19.87
C ILE A 14 71.86 -68.58 19.29
N PRO A 15 70.65 -69.04 19.67
CA PRO A 15 69.40 -68.49 19.15
C PRO A 15 69.18 -67.05 19.63
N PRO A 16 68.65 -66.13 18.79
CA PRO A 16 68.27 -64.79 19.20
C PRO A 16 66.87 -64.83 19.86
N ILE A 17 66.15 -63.70 19.88
CA ILE A 17 64.71 -63.51 20.25
C ILE A 17 64.49 -62.75 21.58
N LEU A 18 65.14 -61.60 21.74
CA LEU A 18 64.40 -60.41 22.17
C LEU A 18 63.56 -59.98 20.96
N GLU A 19 62.25 -59.71 21.14
CA GLU A 19 61.44 -59.11 20.08
C GLU A 19 62.10 -57.81 19.60
N ASP A 20 62.19 -57.64 18.29
CA ASP A 20 62.82 -56.47 17.68
C ASP A 20 62.09 -55.20 18.18
N VAL A 21 62.81 -54.35 18.91
CA VAL A 21 62.27 -53.09 19.46
C VAL A 21 61.62 -52.26 18.37
N ASN A 22 62.13 -52.36 17.13
CA ASN A 22 61.53 -51.70 15.98
C ASN A 22 60.13 -52.22 15.65
N SER A 23 59.85 -53.52 15.77
CA SER A 23 58.50 -54.06 15.50
C SER A 23 57.52 -53.63 16.60
N TRP A 24 57.96 -53.56 17.85
CA TRP A 24 57.13 -53.10 18.97
C TRP A 24 56.80 -51.60 18.86
N VAL A 25 57.79 -50.78 18.48
CA VAL A 25 57.60 -49.35 18.19
C VAL A 25 56.73 -49.16 16.94
N GLN A 26 56.89 -50.01 15.93
CA GLN A 26 56.08 -49.97 14.72
C GLN A 26 54.62 -50.34 14.99
N ASP A 27 54.35 -51.36 15.82
CA ASP A 27 52.99 -51.70 16.27
C ASP A 27 52.39 -50.59 17.16
N TYR A 28 53.19 -49.97 18.03
CA TYR A 28 52.76 -48.83 18.85
C TYR A 28 52.35 -47.62 17.99
N LEU A 29 53.06 -47.36 16.88
CA LEU A 29 52.80 -46.24 15.97
C LEU A 29 51.70 -46.54 14.94
N LEU A 30 51.60 -47.78 14.45
CA LEU A 30 50.67 -48.17 13.37
C LEU A 30 49.33 -48.72 13.88
N GLN A 31 49.27 -49.23 15.12
CA GLN A 31 48.05 -49.80 15.71
C GLN A 31 47.71 -49.11 17.05
N PRO A 32 47.48 -47.78 17.06
CA PRO A 32 47.16 -47.03 18.27
C PRO A 32 45.90 -47.56 18.96
N GLU A 33 44.95 -48.15 18.22
CA GLU A 33 43.72 -48.78 18.74
C GLU A 33 43.96 -49.86 19.81
N LYS A 34 45.15 -50.50 19.83
CA LYS A 34 45.50 -51.50 20.84
C LYS A 34 45.90 -50.89 22.19
N LEU A 35 46.22 -49.60 22.23
CA LEU A 35 46.61 -48.90 23.46
C LEU A 35 45.42 -48.81 24.43
N LYS A 36 45.70 -48.92 25.74
CA LYS A 36 44.66 -48.91 26.78
C LYS A 36 43.76 -47.67 26.75
N ILE A 37 44.28 -46.52 26.31
CA ILE A 37 43.51 -45.26 26.19
C ILE A 37 42.41 -45.34 25.13
N HIS A 38 42.54 -46.21 24.13
CA HIS A 38 41.57 -46.40 23.06
C HIS A 38 40.57 -47.54 23.35
N LYS A 39 40.74 -48.31 24.44
CA LYS A 39 39.77 -49.28 24.95
C LYS A 39 38.74 -48.60 25.87
N TRP A 40 38.02 -47.62 25.34
CA TRP A 40 37.10 -46.76 26.11
C TRP A 40 35.91 -47.53 26.69
N GLU A 41 35.55 -48.70 26.15
CA GLU A 41 34.42 -49.53 26.63
C GLU A 41 34.57 -49.96 28.10
N ARG A 42 35.80 -50.10 28.58
CA ARG A 42 36.09 -50.43 30.00
C ARG A 42 36.11 -49.22 30.92
N SER A 43 36.15 -48.01 30.37
CA SER A 43 36.29 -46.74 31.09
C SER A 43 35.01 -45.90 31.05
N GLN A 44 34.12 -46.15 30.09
CA GLN A 44 32.82 -45.51 30.01
C GLN A 44 31.90 -46.08 31.09
N THR A 45 31.72 -45.30 32.16
CA THR A 45 30.65 -45.52 33.13
C THR A 45 29.61 -44.43 32.90
N HIS A 46 28.38 -44.83 32.59
CA HIS A 46 27.27 -43.88 32.50
C HIS A 46 26.82 -43.54 33.91
N TRP A 47 27.20 -42.36 34.41
CA TRP A 47 26.61 -41.83 35.64
C TRP A 47 25.18 -41.43 35.35
N HIS A 48 24.22 -42.15 35.91
CA HIS A 48 22.83 -41.70 35.95
C HIS A 48 22.79 -40.38 36.73
N ARG A 49 22.74 -39.25 36.03
CA ARG A 49 22.50 -37.95 36.66
C ARG A 49 21.08 -38.01 37.23
N LYS A 50 20.90 -37.71 38.51
CA LYS A 50 19.57 -37.43 39.04
C LYS A 50 19.11 -36.12 38.38
N PRO A 51 18.05 -36.13 37.56
CA PRO A 51 17.54 -34.89 36.99
C PRO A 51 17.03 -34.02 38.13
N ASN A 52 17.67 -32.86 38.34
CA ASN A 52 17.10 -31.82 39.17
C ASN A 52 16.28 -30.92 38.24
N ILE A 53 14.97 -31.17 38.15
CA ILE A 53 14.08 -30.36 37.32
C ILE A 53 13.90 -28.99 37.99
N ASP A 54 13.93 -28.95 39.32
CA ASP A 54 13.76 -27.74 40.12
C ASP A 54 14.84 -26.68 39.82
N SER A 55 16.05 -27.10 39.39
CA SER A 55 17.08 -26.14 38.97
C SER A 55 16.78 -25.40 37.67
N LEU A 56 15.75 -25.80 36.89
CA LEU A 56 15.28 -25.06 35.72
C LEU A 56 14.23 -24.00 36.09
N PHE A 57 13.67 -24.08 37.30
CA PHE A 57 12.67 -23.15 37.83
C PHE A 57 13.27 -22.14 38.82
N LEU A 58 14.53 -22.32 39.24
CA LEU A 58 15.29 -21.30 39.95
C LEU A 58 15.56 -20.16 38.97
N LEU A 59 14.81 -19.07 39.12
CA LEU A 59 15.18 -17.77 38.55
C LEU A 59 16.47 -17.32 39.25
N ASP A 60 17.41 -16.74 38.49
CA ASP A 60 18.57 -16.12 39.12
C ASP A 60 18.06 -14.95 39.99
N ASP A 61 18.53 -14.82 41.24
CA ASP A 61 18.10 -13.77 42.20
C ASP A 61 18.25 -12.33 41.62
N ASP A 62 18.97 -12.16 40.51
CA ASP A 62 19.14 -10.89 39.79
C ASP A 62 17.88 -10.48 38.98
N ASP A 63 17.02 -11.42 38.57
CA ASP A 63 15.79 -11.13 37.78
C ASP A 63 14.59 -10.76 38.69
N GLU A 64 14.61 -11.12 39.98
CA GLU A 64 13.55 -10.73 40.96
C GLU A 64 13.76 -9.34 41.58
N ASN A 65 14.90 -8.68 41.33
CA ASN A 65 15.29 -7.42 41.97
C ASN A 65 15.41 -6.26 40.97
N GLU A 66 14.46 -6.09 40.06
CA GLU A 66 14.36 -4.83 39.33
C GLU A 66 13.92 -3.71 40.31
N PRO A 67 14.61 -2.56 40.35
CA PRO A 67 14.30 -1.52 41.32
C PRO A 67 12.99 -0.81 40.96
N ASP A 68 11.99 -0.85 41.86
CA ASP A 68 10.71 -0.13 41.72
C ASP A 68 10.86 1.40 41.66
N THR A 69 12.05 1.93 41.91
CA THR A 69 12.33 3.37 41.98
C THR A 69 13.51 3.76 41.11
N THR A 70 13.44 4.95 40.52
CA THR A 70 14.51 5.59 39.75
C THR A 70 14.85 6.96 40.33
N LEU A 71 16.03 7.48 39.99
CA LEU A 71 16.52 8.77 40.48
C LEU A 71 16.24 9.87 39.46
N GLU A 72 15.40 10.85 39.80
CA GLU A 72 15.19 12.07 39.00
C GLU A 72 16.05 13.23 39.50
N VAL A 73 16.68 13.96 38.58
CA VAL A 73 17.55 15.09 38.90
C VAL A 73 16.74 16.39 38.90
N VAL A 74 16.56 16.99 40.07
CA VAL A 74 15.86 18.27 40.24
C VAL A 74 16.80 19.43 39.91
N ARG A 75 16.40 20.26 38.95
CA ARG A 75 17.16 21.45 38.50
C ARG A 75 16.47 22.75 38.89
N ASP A 76 17.26 23.79 39.13
CA ASP A 76 16.76 25.15 39.32
C ASP A 76 16.11 25.66 38.02
N PRO A 77 14.83 26.05 38.02
CA PRO A 77 14.15 26.54 36.81
C PRO A 77 14.76 27.83 36.24
N LEU A 78 15.51 28.62 37.02
CA LEU A 78 16.09 29.88 36.57
C LEU A 78 17.54 29.72 36.08
N THR A 79 18.35 28.91 36.76
CA THR A 79 19.79 28.76 36.46
C THR A 79 20.10 27.49 35.68
N GLY A 80 19.25 26.46 35.77
CA GLY A 80 19.48 25.14 35.19
C GLY A 80 20.50 24.29 35.95
N GLU A 81 21.02 24.77 37.09
CA GLU A 81 21.95 24.02 37.94
C GLU A 81 21.22 22.88 38.66
N ILE A 82 21.94 21.78 38.92
CA ILE A 82 21.41 20.62 39.63
C ILE A 82 21.33 20.95 41.12
N ILE A 83 20.11 20.98 41.66
CA ILE A 83 19.85 21.29 43.09
C ILE A 83 19.97 20.00 43.92
N GLY A 84 19.43 18.89 43.41
CA GLY A 84 19.35 17.63 44.14
C GLY A 84 18.87 16.47 43.27
N VAL A 85 18.68 15.32 43.92
CA VAL A 85 18.18 14.09 43.30
C VAL A 85 17.04 13.58 44.18
N GLU A 86 15.93 13.18 43.57
CA GLU A 86 14.74 12.65 44.23
C GLU A 86 14.46 11.23 43.70
N GLU A 87 14.05 10.32 44.58
CA GLU A 87 13.64 8.95 44.20
C GLU A 87 12.16 8.96 43.83
N ILE A 88 11.84 8.46 42.64
CA ILE A 88 10.47 8.41 42.09
C ILE A 88 10.18 6.97 41.68
N CYS A 89 8.95 6.51 41.93
CA CYS A 89 8.51 5.19 41.50
C CYS A 89 8.49 5.09 39.97
N ILE A 90 9.03 3.99 39.44
CA ILE A 90 8.88 3.65 38.03
C ILE A 90 7.43 3.19 37.85
N PRO A 91 6.64 3.81 36.95
CA PRO A 91 5.29 3.33 36.69
C PRO A 91 5.37 1.89 36.15
N THR A 92 4.68 0.94 36.80
CA THR A 92 4.63 -0.50 36.49
C THR A 92 3.94 -0.84 35.15
N GLU A 93 3.87 0.09 34.20
CA GLU A 93 3.29 -0.13 32.88
C GLU A 93 4.28 -0.75 31.87
N ASP A 94 5.56 -0.93 32.24
CA ASP A 94 6.64 -1.14 31.25
C ASP A 94 7.21 -2.58 31.14
N ASP A 95 6.80 -3.54 31.97
CA ASP A 95 7.58 -4.79 32.11
C ASP A 95 7.05 -6.03 31.34
N GLU A 96 5.82 -6.04 30.83
CA GLU A 96 5.34 -7.21 30.05
C GLU A 96 5.33 -7.01 28.52
N GLU A 97 5.19 -5.78 28.01
CA GLU A 97 5.17 -5.52 26.57
C GLU A 97 6.16 -4.44 26.14
N ASN A 98 7.34 -4.90 25.72
CA ASN A 98 8.50 -4.22 25.11
C ASN A 98 8.23 -3.16 24.00
N LEU A 99 7.28 -2.23 24.11
CA LEU A 99 6.88 -1.28 23.05
C LEU A 99 7.36 0.14 23.32
N SER A 100 7.63 0.43 24.59
CA SER A 100 8.15 1.71 25.06
C SER A 100 9.50 2.03 24.44
N MET A 101 9.72 3.32 24.17
CA MET A 101 11.02 3.83 23.74
C MET A 101 12.08 3.75 24.86
N ALA A 102 11.63 3.60 26.12
CA ALA A 102 12.47 3.56 27.31
C ALA A 102 13.05 2.16 27.62
N ARG A 103 12.55 1.09 26.99
CA ARG A 103 13.01 -0.31 27.23
C ARG A 103 14.53 -0.48 27.12
N ALA A 104 15.13 -1.50 27.75
CA ALA A 104 16.58 -1.73 27.63
C ALA A 104 17.04 -1.91 26.16
N PRO A 105 18.19 -1.34 25.74
CA PRO A 105 18.71 -1.49 24.38
C PRO A 105 19.33 -2.88 24.14
N LEU A 106 19.30 -3.35 22.89
CA LEU A 106 19.96 -4.59 22.48
C LEU A 106 21.49 -4.47 22.55
N PRO A 107 22.20 -5.63 22.63
CA PRO A 107 23.63 -5.66 22.43
C PRO A 107 24.06 -4.95 21.13
N PRO A 108 25.18 -4.21 21.10
CA PRO A 108 25.58 -3.38 19.96
C PRO A 108 25.69 -4.11 18.61
N SER A 109 25.94 -5.43 18.63
CA SER A 109 26.00 -6.27 17.43
C SER A 109 24.63 -6.44 16.74
N LEU A 110 23.54 -6.41 17.51
CA LEU A 110 22.17 -6.65 17.03
C LEU A 110 21.34 -5.36 16.93
N ALA A 111 21.71 -4.31 17.67
CA ALA A 111 20.99 -3.03 17.74
C ALA A 111 20.66 -2.42 16.35
N THR A 112 21.52 -2.61 15.35
CA THR A 112 21.37 -1.96 14.03
C THR A 112 20.36 -2.60 13.09
N ARG A 113 20.18 -3.93 13.11
CA ARG A 113 19.16 -4.61 12.30
C ARG A 113 17.93 -4.99 13.12
N GLY A 114 18.05 -5.01 14.45
CA GLY A 114 17.07 -5.56 15.35
C GLY A 114 17.04 -7.09 15.30
N THR A 115 16.17 -7.68 16.12
CA THR A 115 15.91 -9.13 16.15
C THR A 115 14.44 -9.41 15.95
N THR A 116 14.12 -10.57 15.38
CA THR A 116 12.72 -10.99 15.24
C THR A 116 12.09 -11.42 16.56
N THR A 117 12.88 -11.58 17.62
CA THR A 117 12.37 -11.86 18.98
C THR A 117 11.80 -10.60 19.61
N GLN A 118 12.29 -9.43 19.23
CA GLN A 118 11.88 -8.17 19.82
C GLN A 118 10.60 -7.65 19.15
N SER A 119 9.75 -7.00 19.94
CA SER A 119 8.57 -6.30 19.45
C SER A 119 8.97 -4.98 18.79
N PRO A 120 8.24 -4.53 17.75
CA PRO A 120 8.46 -3.21 17.15
C PRO A 120 8.09 -2.10 18.14
N PHE A 121 8.73 -0.94 18.02
CA PHE A 121 8.29 0.26 18.75
C PHE A 121 6.90 0.70 18.30
N LEU A 122 6.14 1.32 19.20
CA LEU A 122 4.79 1.80 18.91
C LEU A 122 4.79 2.80 17.72
N PRO A 123 4.10 2.49 16.62
CA PRO A 123 3.97 3.42 15.50
C PRO A 123 3.04 4.59 15.84
N ALA A 124 3.32 5.75 15.25
CA ALA A 124 2.48 6.93 15.44
C ALA A 124 1.03 6.69 15.02
N GLY A 125 0.08 7.13 15.84
CA GLY A 125 -1.34 7.09 15.53
C GLY A 125 -2.03 5.77 15.89
N PHE A 126 -1.30 4.75 16.37
CA PHE A 126 -1.86 3.49 16.88
C PHE A 126 -2.18 3.52 18.38
N GLU A 127 -1.99 4.64 19.05
CA GLU A 127 -2.20 4.77 20.50
C GLU A 127 -3.64 4.38 20.91
N GLU A 128 -4.63 4.85 20.14
CA GLU A 128 -6.06 4.56 20.38
C GLU A 128 -6.44 3.10 20.12
N ASP A 129 -5.75 2.43 19.19
CA ASP A 129 -6.03 1.02 18.89
C ASP A 129 -5.42 0.12 19.95
N LEU A 130 -4.20 0.44 20.41
CA LEU A 130 -3.56 -0.26 21.52
C LEU A 130 -4.43 -0.18 22.78
N GLN A 131 -4.95 1.01 23.09
CA GLN A 131 -5.84 1.20 24.24
C GLN A 131 -7.11 0.35 24.12
N LYS A 132 -7.74 0.30 22.94
CA LYS A 132 -8.90 -0.58 22.71
C LYS A 132 -8.55 -2.06 22.84
N MET A 133 -7.39 -2.48 22.34
CA MET A 133 -6.94 -3.87 22.44
C MET A 133 -6.71 -4.28 23.90
N ILE A 134 -6.09 -3.40 24.70
CA ILE A 134 -5.91 -3.61 26.15
C ILE A 134 -7.27 -3.69 26.84
N GLU A 135 -8.22 -2.78 26.54
CA GLU A 135 -9.57 -2.84 27.07
C GLU A 135 -10.32 -4.11 26.66
N GLU A 136 -10.15 -4.59 25.43
CA GLU A 136 -10.75 -5.84 24.94
C GLU A 136 -10.12 -7.07 25.62
N GLN A 137 -8.81 -7.07 25.84
CA GLN A 137 -8.11 -8.14 26.57
C GLN A 137 -8.55 -8.18 28.04
N GLN A 138 -8.63 -7.03 28.71
CA GLN A 138 -9.16 -6.92 30.08
C GLN A 138 -10.59 -7.47 30.14
N LYS A 139 -11.46 -7.08 29.19
CA LYS A 139 -12.81 -7.64 29.08
C LYS A 139 -12.82 -9.13 28.79
N GLN A 140 -11.91 -9.67 27.97
CA GLN A 140 -11.84 -11.12 27.70
C GLN A 140 -11.33 -11.91 28.91
N ILE A 141 -10.41 -11.35 29.69
CA ILE A 141 -9.94 -11.93 30.96
C ILE A 141 -11.11 -11.94 31.96
N GLU A 142 -11.86 -10.84 32.08
CA GLU A 142 -13.09 -10.79 32.88
C GLU A 142 -14.18 -11.76 32.37
N ILE A 143 -14.33 -11.94 31.06
CA ILE A 143 -15.32 -12.87 30.47
C ILE A 143 -14.90 -14.33 30.64
N ASN A 144 -13.61 -14.67 30.62
CA ASN A 144 -13.14 -16.02 30.97
C ASN A 144 -13.22 -16.30 32.48
N LEU A 145 -13.30 -15.26 33.31
CA LEU A 145 -13.64 -15.35 34.73
C LEU A 145 -15.16 -15.33 34.99
N ASN A 146 -16.01 -15.20 33.96
CA ASN A 146 -17.46 -15.32 34.12
C ASN A 146 -17.87 -16.79 34.34
N THR A 147 -17.99 -17.10 35.62
CA THR A 147 -18.48 -18.27 36.35
C THR A 147 -19.86 -18.85 35.96
N GLU A 148 -20.48 -18.48 34.83
CA GLU A 148 -21.87 -18.90 34.54
C GLU A 148 -22.03 -20.09 33.59
N ASN A 149 -20.98 -20.50 32.84
CA ASN A 149 -21.12 -21.56 31.82
C ASN A 149 -20.25 -22.82 32.02
N ASP A 150 -19.41 -22.89 33.06
CA ASP A 150 -18.70 -24.13 33.39
C ASP A 150 -19.50 -24.98 34.38
N VAL A 151 -19.70 -26.24 34.01
CA VAL A 151 -20.55 -27.19 34.74
C VAL A 151 -20.00 -27.39 36.17
N PRO A 152 -20.82 -27.26 37.24
CA PRO A 152 -20.32 -27.27 38.61
C PRO A 152 -19.95 -28.68 39.13
N GLY A 153 -18.76 -28.79 39.73
CA GLY A 153 -18.30 -29.91 40.59
C GLY A 153 -16.95 -30.48 40.09
N LYS A 154 -15.86 -30.59 40.87
CA LYS A 154 -15.71 -30.80 42.32
C LYS A 154 -14.25 -30.53 42.73
N PHE A 155 -14.09 -29.85 43.88
CA PHE A 155 -12.92 -29.78 44.78
C PHE A 155 -11.61 -29.13 44.29
N LEU A 156 -11.51 -27.81 44.45
CA LEU A 156 -10.54 -27.10 45.32
C LEU A 156 -10.52 -25.60 44.98
N GLY A 157 -11.44 -24.81 45.53
CA GLY A 157 -11.38 -23.35 45.51
C GLY A 157 -11.61 -22.72 44.13
N GLU A 158 -12.55 -21.79 44.06
CA GLU A 158 -12.70 -20.90 42.90
C GLU A 158 -11.39 -20.11 42.74
N ASP A 159 -10.95 -19.90 41.49
CA ASP A 159 -9.76 -19.12 41.05
C ASP A 159 -8.47 -19.88 40.63
N ILE A 160 -8.52 -21.17 40.28
CA ILE A 160 -7.34 -21.86 39.70
C ILE A 160 -7.60 -22.26 38.24
N LEU A 161 -6.79 -21.71 37.32
CA LEU A 161 -6.79 -22.08 35.90
C LEU A 161 -6.42 -23.56 35.72
N THR A 162 -7.41 -24.41 35.45
CA THR A 162 -7.22 -25.85 35.20
C THR A 162 -6.79 -26.15 33.75
N VAL A 163 -6.99 -25.20 32.85
CA VAL A 163 -6.63 -25.26 31.43
C VAL A 163 -5.76 -24.05 31.10
N ALA A 164 -4.60 -24.29 30.50
CA ALA A 164 -3.74 -23.21 30.02
C ALA A 164 -4.42 -22.43 28.88
N PRO A 165 -4.33 -21.09 28.83
CA PRO A 165 -4.92 -20.29 27.76
C PRO A 165 -4.52 -20.79 26.35
N GLY A 166 -5.52 -20.99 25.49
CA GLY A 166 -5.32 -21.48 24.11
C GLY A 166 -5.19 -23.00 23.95
N CYS A 167 -5.13 -23.76 25.05
CA CYS A 167 -5.14 -25.22 25.05
C CYS A 167 -6.54 -25.77 25.39
N LYS A 168 -6.79 -27.04 25.04
CA LYS A 168 -8.03 -27.76 25.41
C LYS A 168 -7.83 -28.83 26.48
N ASP A 169 -6.58 -29.20 26.73
CA ASP A 169 -6.23 -30.26 27.67
C ASP A 169 -6.18 -29.68 29.09
N SER A 170 -7.01 -30.22 29.99
CA SER A 170 -7.00 -29.86 31.41
C SER A 170 -6.01 -30.72 32.18
N VAL A 171 -5.27 -30.10 33.09
CA VAL A 171 -4.38 -30.82 34.01
C VAL A 171 -5.11 -30.99 35.34
N LEU A 172 -5.69 -32.17 35.56
CA LEU A 172 -6.39 -32.50 36.81
C LEU A 172 -5.55 -33.49 37.62
N PHE A 173 -5.31 -33.15 38.89
CA PHE A 173 -4.60 -34.02 39.83
C PHE A 173 -5.60 -34.83 40.68
N ALA A 174 -5.25 -36.07 41.00
CA ALA A 174 -5.95 -36.89 41.99
C ALA A 174 -5.79 -36.29 43.40
N GLU A 175 -6.54 -36.83 44.39
CA GLU A 175 -6.54 -36.35 45.79
C GLU A 175 -5.14 -36.28 46.44
N ASP A 176 -4.17 -37.01 45.90
CA ASP A 176 -2.77 -37.05 46.35
C ASP A 176 -1.93 -35.83 45.89
N GLY A 177 -2.46 -34.97 45.01
CA GLY A 177 -1.82 -33.74 44.53
C GLY A 177 -0.71 -33.90 43.48
N PHE A 178 -0.31 -35.13 43.13
CA PHE A 178 0.79 -35.40 42.17
C PHE A 178 0.42 -36.35 41.01
N THR A 179 -0.68 -37.09 41.12
CA THR A 179 -1.07 -38.09 40.11
C THR A 179 -2.05 -37.49 39.11
N LEU A 180 -1.73 -37.45 37.82
CA LEU A 180 -2.62 -36.93 36.78
C LEU A 180 -3.83 -37.87 36.57
N LEU A 181 -5.04 -37.32 36.62
CA LEU A 181 -6.27 -37.97 36.20
C LEU A 181 -6.33 -37.99 34.67
N ASN A 182 -5.82 -39.06 34.06
CA ASN A 182 -5.95 -39.25 32.61
C ASN A 182 -7.40 -39.61 32.27
N GLU A 183 -8.14 -38.72 31.60
CA GLU A 183 -9.35 -39.13 30.89
C GLU A 183 -8.98 -40.04 29.71
N GLY A 184 -9.20 -41.35 29.89
CA GLY A 184 -9.31 -42.33 28.83
C GLY A 184 -8.00 -42.87 28.22
N LYS A 185 -7.60 -44.07 28.63
CA LYS A 185 -6.97 -45.04 27.71
C LYS A 185 -7.76 -46.36 27.74
N PRO A 186 -7.98 -47.01 26.58
CA PRO A 186 -8.71 -48.27 26.50
C PRO A 186 -7.88 -49.41 27.10
N GLU A 187 -8.61 -50.35 27.70
CA GLU A 187 -8.14 -51.54 28.41
C GLU A 187 -7.03 -52.30 27.67
N ASP A 188 -5.89 -52.50 28.34
CA ASP A 188 -5.04 -53.67 28.13
C ASP A 188 -4.83 -54.35 29.49
N LYS A 189 -5.17 -55.64 29.53
CA LYS A 189 -5.27 -56.48 30.73
C LYS A 189 -3.92 -56.67 31.43
N PRO A 190 -3.87 -56.75 32.77
CA PRO A 190 -2.68 -57.18 33.49
C PRO A 190 -2.64 -58.72 33.57
N ASP A 191 -1.46 -59.30 33.36
CA ASP A 191 -1.16 -60.69 33.69
C ASP A 191 -0.99 -60.87 35.21
N ASP A 192 -1.57 -61.96 35.71
CA ASP A 192 -1.72 -62.39 37.09
C ASP A 192 -0.39 -62.62 37.84
N ILE A 193 -0.30 -62.16 39.09
CA ILE A 193 0.44 -62.84 40.16
C ILE A 193 -0.36 -62.76 41.48
N GLU A 194 -0.85 -63.93 41.90
CA GLU A 194 -1.48 -64.32 43.18
C GLU A 194 -0.51 -64.04 44.38
N ASP A 195 -0.87 -63.83 45.66
CA ASP A 195 -2.02 -64.30 46.43
C ASP A 195 -2.03 -63.77 47.90
N VAL A 196 -3.25 -63.73 48.46
CA VAL A 196 -3.68 -63.94 49.88
C VAL A 196 -3.51 -62.88 51.00
N ASP A 197 -4.69 -62.42 51.45
CA ASP A 197 -5.08 -61.76 52.71
C ASP A 197 -4.79 -62.56 54.00
N ILE A 198 -4.44 -61.87 55.10
CA ILE A 198 -4.83 -62.29 56.47
C ILE A 198 -5.26 -61.08 57.30
N ASN A 199 -6.52 -61.12 57.73
CA ASN A 199 -7.21 -60.11 58.52
C ASN A 199 -7.37 -60.62 59.96
N ILE A 200 -6.83 -59.93 60.98
CA ILE A 200 -7.21 -60.14 62.39
C ILE A 200 -7.27 -58.78 63.12
N LYS A 201 -8.48 -58.42 63.58
CA LYS A 201 -8.74 -57.29 64.48
C LYS A 201 -8.55 -57.71 65.94
N ILE A 202 -7.75 -56.97 66.71
CA ILE A 202 -7.87 -56.89 68.17
C ILE A 202 -7.66 -55.42 68.60
N ASN A 203 -8.64 -54.90 69.35
CA ASN A 203 -8.76 -53.53 69.84
C ASN A 203 -8.01 -53.39 71.18
N LEU A 204 -7.16 -52.37 71.33
CA LEU A 204 -6.27 -52.19 72.51
C LEU A 204 -6.28 -50.75 73.05
N GLU A 205 -7.45 -50.12 73.04
CA GLU A 205 -7.70 -48.76 73.57
C GLU A 205 -7.71 -48.66 75.11
N GLU A 206 -7.42 -49.72 75.86
CA GLU A 206 -7.63 -49.72 77.32
C GLU A 206 -6.34 -49.73 78.17
N ILE A 207 -5.15 -49.60 77.59
CA ILE A 207 -3.89 -49.84 78.35
C ILE A 207 -2.92 -48.65 78.41
N VAL A 208 -3.14 -47.55 77.69
CA VAL A 208 -2.14 -46.45 77.67
C VAL A 208 -2.75 -45.07 77.96
N GLU A 209 -3.68 -44.99 78.91
CA GLU A 209 -4.14 -43.72 79.50
C GLU A 209 -3.44 -43.34 80.81
N ASN A 210 -2.51 -44.13 81.34
CA ASN A 210 -1.86 -43.80 82.61
C ASN A 210 -0.33 -43.81 82.48
N ASN A 211 0.23 -42.61 82.35
CA ASN A 211 1.58 -42.13 82.71
C ASN A 211 2.29 -41.31 81.63
N VAL A 212 1.63 -40.23 81.22
CA VAL A 212 2.27 -39.02 80.69
C VAL A 212 3.03 -38.36 81.85
N HIS A 213 4.36 -38.48 81.85
CA HIS A 213 5.36 -37.57 82.47
C HIS A 213 6.65 -38.33 82.82
N LEU A 214 7.46 -38.73 81.83
CA LEU A 214 8.90 -38.97 82.07
C LEU A 214 9.80 -39.08 80.81
N VAL A 215 9.37 -38.66 79.62
CA VAL A 215 10.18 -38.80 78.40
C VAL A 215 10.18 -37.50 77.58
N ASP A 216 10.38 -36.38 78.27
CA ASP A 216 10.45 -35.04 77.65
C ASP A 216 11.85 -34.42 77.81
N LEU A 217 12.89 -35.26 77.79
CA LEU A 217 14.24 -34.77 78.07
C LEU A 217 15.32 -35.28 77.11
N TRP A 218 15.16 -36.41 76.41
CA TRP A 218 16.27 -37.03 75.68
C TRP A 218 15.81 -37.57 74.30
N LYS A 219 15.79 -36.72 73.25
CA LYS A 219 16.41 -36.96 71.92
C LYS A 219 15.77 -36.21 70.73
N ASP A 220 16.64 -35.41 70.12
CA ASP A 220 16.89 -35.06 68.70
C ASP A 220 15.88 -35.35 67.58
N ASP A 221 15.77 -34.30 66.76
CA ASP A 221 15.17 -34.16 65.43
C ASP A 221 15.31 -35.38 64.51
N SER A 222 14.17 -35.99 64.19
CA SER A 222 13.91 -36.64 62.91
C SER A 222 12.40 -36.70 62.66
N GLU A 223 12.00 -35.96 61.62
CA GLU A 223 10.79 -36.11 60.80
C GLU A 223 9.50 -36.63 61.48
N GLN A 224 8.63 -35.70 61.85
CA GLN A 224 7.18 -35.97 61.90
C GLN A 224 6.55 -35.66 60.52
N PRO A 225 5.65 -36.51 60.01
CA PRO A 225 4.91 -36.23 58.79
C PRO A 225 3.97 -35.05 59.03
N GLN A 226 4.19 -33.95 58.31
CA GLN A 226 3.24 -32.84 58.29
C GLN A 226 1.92 -33.35 57.70
N LYS A 227 0.84 -33.24 58.48
CA LYS A 227 -0.53 -33.25 57.96
C LYS A 227 -0.63 -32.21 56.84
N PRO A 228 -1.37 -32.45 55.75
CA PRO A 228 -1.56 -31.43 54.71
C PRO A 228 -2.15 -30.19 55.36
N LYS A 229 -1.40 -29.09 55.32
CA LYS A 229 -1.93 -27.77 55.65
C LYS A 229 -2.99 -27.47 54.60
N THR A 230 -4.25 -27.36 55.00
CA THR A 230 -5.26 -26.70 54.18
C THR A 230 -4.73 -25.32 53.81
N PRO A 231 -4.71 -24.94 52.52
CA PRO A 231 -4.30 -23.60 52.13
C PRO A 231 -5.21 -22.61 52.85
N SER A 232 -4.61 -21.68 53.59
CA SER A 232 -5.31 -20.50 54.10
C SER A 232 -5.90 -19.76 52.92
N HIS A 233 -7.17 -19.35 53.03
CA HIS A 233 -7.80 -18.38 52.14
C HIS A 233 -6.79 -17.27 51.83
N ILE A 234 -6.33 -17.21 50.58
CA ILE A 234 -5.70 -16.01 50.06
C ILE A 234 -6.89 -15.13 49.71
N GLU A 235 -7.17 -14.13 50.55
CA GLU A 235 -7.99 -13.01 50.11
C GLU A 235 -7.20 -12.36 48.97
N VAL A 236 -7.69 -12.52 47.73
CA VAL A 236 -7.24 -11.69 46.62
C VAL A 236 -7.67 -10.28 47.01
N ALA A 237 -6.74 -9.51 47.58
CA ALA A 237 -6.90 -8.07 47.65
C ALA A 237 -6.97 -7.59 46.21
N THR A 238 -8.18 -7.32 45.72
CA THR A 238 -8.35 -6.35 44.65
C THR A 238 -7.96 -5.02 45.26
N ASP A 239 -6.66 -4.74 45.30
CA ASP A 239 -6.19 -3.38 45.40
C ASP A 239 -6.70 -2.72 44.12
N GLU A 240 -7.87 -2.09 44.21
CA GLU A 240 -8.21 -1.00 43.31
C GLU A 240 -6.99 -0.08 43.38
N ILE A 241 -6.25 -0.01 42.28
CA ILE A 241 -5.25 1.04 42.10
C ILE A 241 -6.07 2.33 42.14
N GLU A 242 -6.22 2.91 43.33
CA GLU A 242 -6.55 4.31 43.51
C GLU A 242 -5.41 5.05 42.80
N ASN A 243 -5.62 5.32 41.51
CA ASN A 243 -4.95 6.38 40.81
C ASN A 243 -5.41 7.70 41.45
N GLU A 244 -5.01 7.92 42.71
CA GLU A 244 -4.92 9.25 43.28
C GLU A 244 -3.87 9.99 42.46
N ASN A 245 -4.31 10.66 41.39
CA ASN A 245 -3.98 12.03 41.00
C ASN A 245 -2.62 12.63 41.44
N PHE A 246 -1.53 11.88 41.43
CA PHE A 246 -0.20 12.41 41.75
C PHE A 246 0.31 13.38 40.66
N LEU A 247 -0.19 13.21 39.43
CA LEU A 247 0.08 14.12 38.30
C LEU A 247 -0.67 15.46 38.38
N GLU A 248 -1.66 15.64 39.28
CA GLU A 248 -2.34 16.93 39.44
C GLU A 248 -1.71 17.84 40.50
N GLU A 249 -0.91 17.31 41.44
CA GLU A 249 -0.31 18.12 42.52
C GLU A 249 1.04 18.77 42.15
N THR A 250 1.77 18.22 41.17
CA THR A 250 3.09 18.75 40.73
C THR A 250 3.04 19.59 39.45
N VAL A 251 1.89 19.66 38.78
CA VAL A 251 1.66 20.66 37.73
C VAL A 251 1.39 22.00 38.41
N VAL A 252 2.38 22.89 38.38
CA VAL A 252 2.18 24.33 38.54
C VAL A 252 1.00 24.70 37.66
N LYS A 253 -0.17 24.97 38.28
CA LYS A 253 -1.35 25.48 37.59
C LYS A 253 -0.87 26.60 36.66
N PRO A 254 -1.13 26.54 35.33
CA PRO A 254 -0.85 27.67 34.48
C PRO A 254 -1.59 28.88 35.07
N PRO A 255 -0.98 30.08 35.07
CA PRO A 255 -1.63 31.26 35.63
C PRO A 255 -2.97 31.42 34.91
N VAL A 256 -4.04 31.39 35.72
CA VAL A 256 -5.45 31.63 35.38
C VAL A 256 -5.58 32.31 34.01
N GLU A 257 -6.01 31.54 33.02
CA GLU A 257 -6.37 32.09 31.72
C GLU A 257 -7.46 33.15 31.93
N LEU A 258 -7.05 34.42 31.77
CA LEU A 258 -7.99 35.52 31.66
C LEU A 258 -8.88 35.21 30.45
N PRO A 259 -10.21 35.39 30.55
CA PRO A 259 -11.10 35.13 29.42
C PRO A 259 -10.61 35.93 28.23
N GLU A 260 -10.34 35.24 27.11
CA GLU A 260 -9.91 35.86 25.87
C GLU A 260 -10.90 36.96 25.50
N ILE A 261 -10.46 38.21 25.65
CA ILE A 261 -11.17 39.35 25.11
C ILE A 261 -11.21 39.09 23.60
N PRO A 262 -12.40 39.05 22.96
CA PRO A 262 -12.47 38.86 21.52
C PRO A 262 -11.80 40.06 20.86
N VAL A 263 -10.54 39.90 20.48
CA VAL A 263 -9.85 40.85 19.62
C VAL A 263 -10.51 40.73 18.27
N LEU A 264 -11.43 41.66 17.99
CA LEU A 264 -11.89 41.90 16.64
C LEU A 264 -10.65 42.33 15.84
N ASP A 265 -10.09 41.41 15.06
CA ASP A 265 -9.08 41.67 14.05
C ASP A 265 -9.69 42.57 12.96
N ILE A 266 -9.72 43.88 13.22
CA ILE A 266 -10.31 44.88 12.30
C ILE A 266 -9.38 45.16 11.11
N THR A 267 -8.18 44.58 11.06
CA THR A 267 -7.29 44.71 9.91
C THR A 267 -6.51 43.43 9.61
N SER A 268 -7.20 42.34 9.31
CA SER A 268 -6.64 41.26 8.51
C SER A 268 -7.51 41.04 7.29
N SER A 269 -7.37 41.95 6.32
CA SER A 269 -7.66 41.63 4.92
C SER A 269 -6.61 40.61 4.46
N VAL A 270 -6.67 39.38 4.99
CA VAL A 270 -5.99 38.23 4.40
C VAL A 270 -6.70 38.02 3.08
N GLY A 271 -6.10 38.56 2.02
CA GLY A 271 -6.52 38.25 0.67
C GLY A 271 -6.50 36.74 0.52
N LYS A 272 -7.69 36.12 0.54
CA LYS A 272 -7.92 34.73 0.13
C LYS A 272 -7.57 34.63 -1.36
N LEU A 273 -6.28 34.57 -1.65
CA LEU A 273 -5.71 34.12 -2.90
C LEU A 273 -5.22 32.69 -2.67
N GLY A 274 -6.17 31.75 -2.78
CA GLY A 274 -5.95 30.39 -3.25
C GLY A 274 -4.87 29.51 -2.60
N VAL A 275 -4.72 29.51 -1.28
CA VAL A 275 -3.95 28.43 -0.61
C VAL A 275 -4.89 27.25 -0.41
N THR A 276 -4.69 26.17 -1.16
CA THR A 276 -5.39 24.90 -0.96
C THR A 276 -4.78 24.20 0.25
N SER A 277 -5.33 24.43 1.43
CA SER A 277 -4.96 23.75 2.68
C SER A 277 -6.03 22.73 3.08
N THR A 278 -5.60 21.56 3.52
CA THR A 278 -6.40 20.60 4.27
C THR A 278 -6.07 20.74 5.77
N GLU A 279 -6.67 19.90 6.61
CA GLU A 279 -6.40 19.88 8.06
C GLU A 279 -4.93 19.53 8.35
N TRP A 280 -4.39 18.54 7.64
CA TRP A 280 -3.07 17.97 7.88
C TRP A 280 -2.02 18.34 6.82
N ALA A 281 -2.40 18.98 5.72
CA ALA A 281 -1.46 19.41 4.68
C ALA A 281 -1.70 20.82 4.14
N GLU A 282 -0.60 21.53 3.88
CA GLU A 282 -0.65 22.90 3.34
C GLU A 282 0.25 23.03 2.11
N MET A 283 -0.28 23.56 1.01
CA MET A 283 0.50 23.84 -0.19
C MET A 283 1.12 25.23 -0.12
N ILE A 284 2.46 25.29 -0.10
CA ILE A 284 3.19 26.55 -0.05
C ILE A 284 3.32 27.16 -1.44
N ASP A 285 3.03 28.46 -1.53
CA ASP A 285 3.26 29.25 -2.74
C ASP A 285 4.74 29.62 -2.88
N VAL A 286 5.42 28.93 -3.80
CA VAL A 286 6.84 29.10 -4.12
C VAL A 286 7.16 30.45 -4.80
N SER A 287 6.15 31.14 -5.36
CA SER A 287 6.37 32.41 -6.04
C SER A 287 6.71 33.54 -5.07
N LYS A 288 6.32 33.42 -3.79
CA LYS A 288 6.58 34.41 -2.76
C LYS A 288 8.03 34.32 -2.29
N PRO A 289 8.86 35.37 -2.47
CA PRO A 289 10.22 35.38 -1.98
C PRO A 289 10.25 35.35 -0.44
N VAL A 290 11.31 34.80 0.13
CA VAL A 290 11.58 34.81 1.57
C VAL A 290 12.76 35.75 1.84
N PRO A 291 12.54 37.08 1.92
CA PRO A 291 13.62 38.07 2.00
C PRO A 291 14.41 37.97 3.32
N GLU A 292 13.76 37.63 4.42
CA GLU A 292 14.36 37.57 5.77
C GLU A 292 14.85 36.16 6.16
N PHE A 293 15.24 35.33 5.19
CA PHE A 293 15.61 33.93 5.46
C PHE A 293 16.75 33.80 6.49
N ARG A 294 17.75 34.69 6.43
CA ARG A 294 18.89 34.71 7.36
C ARG A 294 18.55 35.27 8.75
N ASP A 295 17.53 36.13 8.84
CA ASP A 295 17.10 36.69 10.12
C ASP A 295 16.21 35.69 10.88
N LYS A 296 15.41 34.91 10.14
CA LYS A 296 14.59 33.84 10.69
C LYS A 296 15.40 32.64 11.19
N ILE A 297 16.48 32.29 10.49
CA ILE A 297 17.37 31.18 10.86
C ILE A 297 18.74 31.75 11.19
N LYS A 298 18.94 32.11 12.47
CA LYS A 298 20.19 32.71 12.95
C LYS A 298 21.36 31.73 12.93
N ASP A 299 21.12 30.46 13.26
CA ASP A 299 22.12 29.40 13.26
C ASP A 299 21.75 28.30 12.25
N MET A 300 22.21 28.47 11.02
CA MET A 300 21.96 27.50 9.95
C MET A 300 22.79 26.23 10.15
N ALA A 301 22.15 25.07 10.04
CA ALA A 301 22.84 23.78 10.19
C ALA A 301 23.91 23.52 9.10
N HIS A 302 23.74 24.09 7.90
CA HIS A 302 24.73 23.99 6.82
C HIS A 302 24.69 25.21 5.89
N SER A 303 25.86 25.68 5.45
CA SER A 303 26.01 26.81 4.53
C SER A 303 26.42 26.34 3.13
N TYR A 304 25.74 26.86 2.10
CA TYR A 304 26.02 26.52 0.70
C TYR A 304 26.81 27.61 -0.03
N PRO A 305 27.67 27.26 -1.01
CA PRO A 305 28.43 28.25 -1.80
C PRO A 305 27.57 29.00 -2.83
N PHE A 306 26.33 28.57 -3.06
CA PHE A 306 25.37 29.17 -3.98
C PHE A 306 24.14 29.66 -3.22
N GLU A 307 23.39 30.59 -3.82
CA GLU A 307 22.12 31.03 -3.26
C GLU A 307 21.03 29.95 -3.44
N LEU A 308 20.30 29.67 -2.36
CA LEU A 308 19.20 28.72 -2.37
C LEU A 308 17.97 29.26 -3.13
N ASP A 309 17.31 28.39 -3.88
CA ASP A 309 16.04 28.70 -4.55
C ASP A 309 14.93 28.94 -3.51
N ASN A 310 13.90 29.73 -3.85
CA ASN A 310 12.80 30.05 -2.91
C ASN A 310 12.14 28.81 -2.30
N PHE A 311 11.93 27.77 -3.12
CA PHE A 311 11.33 26.51 -2.66
C PHE A 311 12.22 25.79 -1.64
N GLN A 312 13.55 25.88 -1.79
CA GLN A 312 14.51 25.30 -0.84
C GLN A 312 14.50 26.08 0.47
N LYS A 313 14.48 27.41 0.41
CA LYS A 313 14.37 28.29 1.59
C LYS A 313 13.09 28.02 2.38
N GLN A 314 11.96 27.89 1.71
CA GLN A 314 10.67 27.58 2.34
C GLN A 314 10.66 26.18 2.97
N ALA A 315 11.19 25.17 2.28
CA ALA A 315 11.31 23.83 2.81
C ALA A 315 12.16 23.80 4.09
N ILE A 316 13.33 24.46 4.07
CA ILE A 316 14.25 24.53 5.22
C ILE A 316 13.59 25.24 6.41
N LEU A 317 12.87 26.34 6.18
CA LEU A 317 12.14 27.04 7.23
C LEU A 317 11.15 26.10 7.95
N LYS A 318 10.38 25.32 7.18
CA LYS A 318 9.40 24.38 7.74
C LYS A 318 10.04 23.17 8.44
N LEU A 319 11.24 22.78 8.03
CA LEU A 319 12.01 21.77 8.76
C LEU A 319 12.51 22.28 10.11
N GLU A 320 12.99 23.54 10.19
CA GLU A 320 13.42 24.17 11.45
C GLU A 320 12.23 24.42 12.40
N GLU A 321 11.03 24.70 11.88
CA GLU A 321 9.79 24.74 12.66
C GLU A 321 9.35 23.34 13.18
N GLY A 322 10.03 22.27 12.76
CA GLY A 322 9.71 20.91 13.18
C GLY A 322 8.51 20.31 12.45
N HIS A 323 8.21 20.68 11.21
CA HIS A 323 7.14 20.06 10.43
C HIS A 323 7.65 19.06 9.39
N HIS A 324 6.75 18.21 8.87
CA HIS A 324 7.05 17.35 7.73
C HIS A 324 7.06 18.16 6.44
N VAL A 325 7.93 17.80 5.49
CA VAL A 325 8.04 18.52 4.23
C VAL A 325 7.96 17.55 3.05
N PHE A 326 7.12 17.88 2.07
CA PHE A 326 7.02 17.19 0.80
C PHE A 326 7.46 18.10 -0.35
N VAL A 327 8.64 17.82 -0.92
CA VAL A 327 9.20 18.54 -2.06
C VAL A 327 8.89 17.81 -3.37
N ALA A 328 7.99 18.37 -4.16
CA ALA A 328 7.67 17.90 -5.51
C ALA A 328 8.31 18.82 -6.56
N ALA A 329 9.49 18.44 -7.04
CA ALA A 329 10.25 19.24 -8.00
C ALA A 329 10.83 18.38 -9.12
N HIS A 330 11.15 18.99 -10.26
CA HIS A 330 11.73 18.29 -11.41
C HIS A 330 13.05 17.57 -11.06
N THR A 331 13.43 16.57 -11.83
CA THR A 331 14.77 15.96 -11.71
C THR A 331 15.84 17.00 -12.03
N SER A 332 16.96 16.95 -11.29
CA SER A 332 18.03 17.97 -11.35
C SER A 332 17.65 19.37 -10.82
N ALA A 333 16.51 19.52 -10.12
CA ALA A 333 16.10 20.79 -9.52
C ALA A 333 16.87 21.18 -8.25
N GLY A 334 17.72 20.31 -7.69
CA GLY A 334 18.40 20.57 -6.42
C GLY A 334 17.60 20.13 -5.19
N LYS A 335 16.72 19.13 -5.33
CA LYS A 335 15.96 18.52 -4.22
C LYS A 335 16.87 18.02 -3.07
N THR A 336 18.07 17.54 -3.42
CA THR A 336 19.05 17.01 -2.45
C THR A 336 19.43 18.02 -1.37
N VAL A 337 19.37 19.33 -1.65
CA VAL A 337 19.69 20.38 -0.65
C VAL A 337 18.81 20.25 0.60
N VAL A 338 17.53 19.89 0.44
CA VAL A 338 16.62 19.73 1.58
C VAL A 338 16.99 18.49 2.41
N ALA A 339 17.44 17.41 1.76
CA ALA A 339 17.95 16.22 2.43
C ALA A 339 19.28 16.48 3.15
N GLU A 340 20.22 17.17 2.51
CA GLU A 340 21.51 17.55 3.10
C GLU A 340 21.32 18.44 4.33
N TYR A 341 20.38 19.39 4.27
CA TYR A 341 20.05 20.24 5.41
C TYR A 341 19.45 19.44 6.58
N ALA A 342 18.53 18.50 6.31
CA ALA A 342 17.97 17.63 7.35
C ALA A 342 19.04 16.74 8.02
N ILE A 343 19.99 16.21 7.25
CA ILE A 343 21.14 15.45 7.78
C ILE A 343 22.02 16.36 8.66
N ALA A 344 22.29 17.59 8.22
CA ALA A 344 23.06 18.55 8.99
C ALA A 344 22.36 18.96 10.29
N MET A 345 21.04 19.15 10.27
CA MET A 345 20.23 19.42 11.47
C MET A 345 20.34 18.28 12.48
N SER A 346 20.24 17.03 12.02
CA SER A 346 20.36 15.86 12.91
C SER A 346 21.71 15.84 13.63
N ARG A 347 22.78 16.18 12.91
CA ARG A 347 24.12 16.31 13.49
C ARG A 347 24.24 17.44 14.51
N ARG A 348 23.60 18.58 14.25
CA ARG A 348 23.54 19.70 15.21
C ARG A 348 22.83 19.27 16.50
N ASN A 349 21.81 18.45 16.37
CA ASN A 349 20.96 18.00 17.48
C ASN A 349 21.46 16.70 18.15
N TYR A 350 22.59 16.14 17.71
CA TYR A 350 23.14 14.84 18.17
C TYR A 350 22.18 13.65 17.96
N THR A 351 21.36 13.70 16.92
CA THR A 351 20.44 12.64 16.51
C THR A 351 20.87 12.01 15.19
N ARG A 352 20.14 11.00 14.73
CA ARG A 352 20.39 10.28 13.49
C ARG A 352 19.42 10.65 12.37
N ALA A 353 19.92 10.56 11.14
CA ALA A 353 19.14 10.67 9.92
C ALA A 353 19.25 9.41 9.07
N ILE A 354 18.11 8.89 8.59
CA ILE A 354 18.08 7.80 7.60
C ILE A 354 17.72 8.35 6.23
N TYR A 355 18.58 8.10 5.24
CA TYR A 355 18.29 8.35 3.83
C TYR A 355 17.86 7.05 3.16
N THR A 356 16.61 7.01 2.70
CA THR A 356 16.07 5.88 1.96
C THR A 356 16.04 6.17 0.46
N SER A 357 16.44 5.16 -0.31
CA SER A 357 16.35 5.16 -1.77
C SER A 357 15.70 3.87 -2.26
N PRO A 358 14.88 3.93 -3.32
CA PRO A 358 14.27 2.73 -3.87
C PRO A 358 15.29 1.82 -4.55
N ILE A 359 16.49 2.28 -4.93
CA ILE A 359 17.42 1.47 -5.75
C ILE A 359 18.80 1.38 -5.08
N LYS A 360 19.36 0.16 -4.98
CA LYS A 360 20.69 -0.10 -4.41
C LYS A 360 21.79 0.76 -5.05
N ALA A 361 21.78 0.91 -6.38
CA ALA A 361 22.76 1.73 -7.11
C ALA A 361 22.71 3.21 -6.68
N LEU A 362 21.51 3.76 -6.48
CA LEU A 362 21.33 5.12 -6.00
C LEU A 362 21.78 5.26 -4.54
N SER A 363 21.54 4.26 -3.69
CA SER A 363 22.05 4.22 -2.32
C SER A 363 23.59 4.28 -2.28
N ASN A 364 24.27 3.52 -3.15
CA ASN A 364 25.73 3.57 -3.26
C ASN A 364 26.24 4.94 -3.75
N GLN A 365 25.56 5.55 -4.73
CA GLN A 365 25.90 6.89 -5.20
C GLN A 365 25.76 7.92 -4.07
N LYS A 366 24.61 7.91 -3.38
CA LYS A 366 24.30 8.86 -2.30
C LYS A 366 25.21 8.69 -1.10
N TYR A 367 25.56 7.46 -0.75
CA TYR A 367 26.60 7.18 0.24
C TYR A 367 27.91 7.88 -0.11
N ASN A 368 28.40 7.74 -1.35
CA ASN A 368 29.64 8.39 -1.77
C ASN A 368 29.54 9.92 -1.79
N ASP A 369 28.39 10.47 -2.20
CA ASP A 369 28.16 11.92 -2.24
C ASP A 369 28.12 12.51 -0.82
N PHE A 370 27.37 11.89 0.09
CA PHE A 370 27.30 12.32 1.49
C PHE A 370 28.60 12.07 2.25
N ASN A 371 29.31 10.99 1.97
CA ASN A 371 30.60 10.72 2.60
C ASN A 371 31.65 11.80 2.23
N LYS A 372 31.60 12.33 1.00
CA LYS A 372 32.45 13.48 0.61
C LYS A 372 32.07 14.78 1.35
N LEU A 373 30.78 14.98 1.64
CA LEU A 373 30.28 16.21 2.26
C LEU A 373 30.43 16.18 3.80
N PHE A 374 30.16 15.03 4.41
CA PHE A 374 29.94 14.87 5.85
C PHE A 374 30.93 13.92 6.55
N GLY A 375 31.58 13.00 5.83
CA GLY A 375 32.59 12.04 6.34
C GLY A 375 32.06 10.90 7.20
N ASP A 376 31.17 11.17 8.17
CA ASP A 376 30.53 10.15 9.01
C ASP A 376 29.15 9.75 8.45
N VAL A 377 29.17 8.80 7.52
CA VAL A 377 27.99 8.23 6.84
C VAL A 377 28.13 6.72 6.78
N GLY A 378 27.03 5.99 6.98
CA GLY A 378 26.93 4.55 6.86
C GLY A 378 26.12 4.11 5.64
N LEU A 379 26.35 2.88 5.19
CA LEU A 379 25.57 2.23 4.12
C LEU A 379 25.07 0.88 4.61
N LEU A 380 23.75 0.71 4.57
CA LEU A 380 23.07 -0.52 4.97
C LEU A 380 22.29 -1.06 3.77
N THR A 381 22.75 -2.19 3.25
CA THR A 381 22.06 -2.96 2.23
C THR A 381 21.90 -4.40 2.72
N GLY A 382 21.12 -5.22 2.01
CA GLY A 382 20.97 -6.63 2.37
C GLY A 382 22.30 -7.38 2.47
N ASP A 383 23.26 -7.01 1.60
CA ASP A 383 24.50 -7.75 1.39
C ASP A 383 25.72 -7.10 2.07
N LEU A 384 25.67 -5.78 2.28
CA LEU A 384 26.80 -4.98 2.75
C LEU A 384 26.36 -4.03 3.86
N GLN A 385 27.16 -3.98 4.93
CA GLN A 385 27.01 -3.07 6.06
C GLN A 385 28.33 -2.31 6.25
N ILE A 386 28.29 -1.00 6.05
CA ILE A 386 29.44 -0.09 6.24
C ILE A 386 29.04 0.95 7.29
N ASN A 387 29.91 1.14 8.29
CA ASN A 387 29.79 2.16 9.34
C ASN A 387 28.35 2.31 9.88
N ALA A 388 27.82 1.24 10.48
CA ALA A 388 26.42 1.21 10.93
C ALA A 388 26.14 2.08 12.17
N THR A 389 27.19 2.57 12.84
CA THR A 389 27.12 3.49 13.98
C THR A 389 27.10 4.96 13.55
N ALA A 390 27.13 5.25 12.24
CA ALA A 390 27.15 6.62 11.73
C ALA A 390 25.89 7.42 12.09
N SER A 391 26.07 8.74 12.20
CA SER A 391 24.96 9.70 12.37
C SER A 391 23.99 9.70 11.19
N CYS A 392 24.48 9.48 9.97
CA CYS A 392 23.65 9.38 8.77
C CYS A 392 23.76 7.99 8.15
N LEU A 393 22.63 7.30 7.96
CA LEU A 393 22.57 5.96 7.38
C LEU A 393 21.85 6.00 6.04
N VAL A 394 22.54 5.55 4.99
CA VAL A 394 21.95 5.37 3.66
C VAL A 394 21.52 3.92 3.49
N MET A 395 20.26 3.69 3.12
CA MET A 395 19.72 2.32 2.96
C MET A 395 18.62 2.23 1.89
N THR A 396 18.12 1.01 1.64
CA THR A 396 16.90 0.83 0.83
C THR A 396 15.66 0.80 1.73
N THR A 397 14.50 1.08 1.15
CA THR A 397 13.23 1.09 1.90
C THR A 397 12.90 -0.25 2.53
N GLU A 398 13.30 -1.37 1.92
CA GLU A 398 13.10 -2.71 2.50
C GLU A 398 13.92 -2.95 3.75
N ILE A 399 15.11 -2.36 3.84
CA ILE A 399 15.97 -2.48 5.01
C ILE A 399 15.38 -1.67 6.16
N LEU A 400 14.90 -0.45 5.88
CA LEU A 400 14.19 0.35 6.88
C LEU A 400 12.92 -0.38 7.37
N ARG A 401 12.12 -0.96 6.45
CA ARG A 401 10.98 -1.79 6.81
C ARG A 401 11.37 -2.92 7.77
N SER A 402 12.44 -3.64 7.43
CA SER A 402 12.93 -4.73 8.28
C SER A 402 13.36 -4.23 9.67
N MET A 403 14.00 -3.07 9.75
CA MET A 403 14.41 -2.46 11.02
C MET A 403 13.21 -2.10 11.90
N LEU A 404 12.12 -1.63 11.29
CA LEU A 404 10.88 -1.31 12.02
C LEU A 404 10.20 -2.57 12.57
N TYR A 405 10.04 -3.62 11.75
CA TYR A 405 9.45 -4.88 12.24
C TYR A 405 10.28 -5.61 13.30
N CYS A 406 11.61 -5.48 13.24
CA CYS A 406 12.53 -6.11 14.19
C CYS A 406 12.87 -5.21 15.39
N GLY A 407 12.24 -4.03 15.54
CA GLY A 407 12.45 -3.15 16.68
C GLY A 407 13.88 -2.62 16.85
N SER A 408 14.58 -2.24 15.77
CA SER A 408 15.97 -1.76 15.85
C SER A 408 16.12 -0.51 16.73
N ASP A 409 17.08 -0.53 17.67
CA ASP A 409 17.35 0.60 18.58
C ASP A 409 17.81 1.88 17.88
N VAL A 410 18.29 1.79 16.63
CA VAL A 410 18.63 2.96 15.80
C VAL A 410 17.42 3.89 15.63
N VAL A 411 16.20 3.36 15.71
CA VAL A 411 14.95 4.12 15.59
C VAL A 411 14.74 5.09 16.77
N ARG A 412 15.35 4.83 17.93
CA ARG A 412 15.25 5.73 19.10
C ARG A 412 15.92 7.07 18.84
N ASP A 413 17.15 7.03 18.33
CA ASP A 413 17.95 8.22 18.00
C ASP A 413 17.48 8.93 16.72
N LEU A 414 16.46 8.40 16.03
CA LEU A 414 16.09 8.82 14.68
C LEU A 414 15.25 10.09 14.70
N GLU A 415 15.83 11.20 14.21
CA GLU A 415 15.11 12.47 14.07
C GLU A 415 14.47 12.61 12.70
N PHE A 416 15.18 12.24 11.63
CA PHE A 416 14.72 12.43 10.26
C PHE A 416 14.79 11.16 9.42
N VAL A 417 13.73 10.91 8.66
CA VAL A 417 13.70 9.92 7.57
C VAL A 417 13.45 10.63 6.26
N ILE A 418 14.42 10.52 5.36
CA ILE A 418 14.40 11.09 4.03
C ILE A 418 13.97 10.01 3.05
N PHE A 419 12.91 10.29 2.31
CA PHE A 419 12.30 9.44 1.31
C PHE A 419 12.58 10.01 -0.08
N ASP A 420 13.54 9.43 -0.80
CA ASP A 420 13.90 9.88 -2.14
C ASP A 420 13.12 9.15 -3.24
N GLU A 421 12.73 9.90 -4.27
CA GLU A 421 11.92 9.44 -5.40
C GLU A 421 10.56 8.84 -5.01
N VAL A 422 9.77 9.51 -4.16
CA VAL A 422 8.45 9.04 -3.66
C VAL A 422 7.48 8.61 -4.76
N HIS A 423 7.58 9.17 -5.98
CA HIS A 423 6.79 8.73 -7.13
C HIS A 423 6.96 7.24 -7.48
N TYR A 424 7.99 6.56 -6.94
CA TYR A 424 8.17 5.11 -7.03
C TYR A 424 7.11 4.30 -6.28
N ILE A 425 6.28 4.93 -5.44
CA ILE A 425 5.14 4.30 -4.77
C ILE A 425 4.14 3.67 -5.76
N ASN A 426 4.07 4.18 -6.99
CA ASN A 426 3.23 3.63 -8.05
C ASN A 426 3.77 2.29 -8.61
N ASN A 427 4.93 1.84 -8.18
CA ASN A 427 5.50 0.57 -8.62
C ASN A 427 4.74 -0.61 -7.99
N VAL A 428 4.16 -1.46 -8.82
CA VAL A 428 3.35 -2.62 -8.40
C VAL A 428 4.13 -3.60 -7.50
N GLU A 429 5.43 -3.77 -7.72
CA GLU A 429 6.24 -4.76 -7.01
C GLU A 429 6.82 -4.25 -5.69
N ARG A 430 7.04 -2.93 -5.54
CA ARG A 430 7.78 -2.35 -4.41
C ARG A 430 7.08 -1.17 -3.73
N GLY A 431 5.99 -0.67 -4.30
CA GLY A 431 5.22 0.46 -3.79
C GLY A 431 4.63 0.19 -2.42
N TYR A 432 4.12 -1.02 -2.17
CA TYR A 432 3.54 -1.40 -0.88
C TYR A 432 4.52 -1.23 0.31
N VAL A 433 5.83 -1.46 0.10
CA VAL A 433 6.88 -1.30 1.13
C VAL A 433 6.93 0.14 1.64
N TRP A 434 6.72 1.12 0.77
CA TRP A 434 6.73 2.53 1.14
C TRP A 434 5.56 2.88 2.05
N GLU A 435 4.37 2.37 1.73
CA GLU A 435 3.17 2.57 2.54
C GLU A 435 3.36 1.94 3.93
N GLU A 436 3.87 0.71 3.99
CA GLU A 436 4.15 0.04 5.27
C GLU A 436 5.13 0.85 6.14
N VAL A 437 6.25 1.29 5.57
CA VAL A 437 7.25 2.09 6.33
C VAL A 437 6.65 3.39 6.79
N LEU A 438 5.93 4.10 5.92
CA LEU A 438 5.28 5.35 6.31
C LEU A 438 4.29 5.13 7.44
N ILE A 439 3.53 4.02 7.48
CA ILE A 439 2.61 3.72 8.59
C ILE A 439 3.37 3.36 9.87
N LEU A 440 4.43 2.54 9.79
CA LEU A 440 5.15 1.98 10.94
C LEU A 440 6.12 2.95 11.64
N LEU A 441 6.44 4.10 11.05
CA LEU A 441 7.35 5.06 11.70
C LEU A 441 6.79 5.59 13.05
N PRO A 442 7.62 5.73 14.10
CA PRO A 442 7.19 6.34 15.36
C PRO A 442 6.87 7.84 15.27
N SER A 443 6.25 8.39 16.31
CA SER A 443 5.72 9.77 16.36
C SER A 443 6.79 10.86 16.42
N HIS A 444 7.94 10.59 17.03
CA HIS A 444 9.05 11.56 17.14
C HIS A 444 9.76 11.81 15.80
N VAL A 445 9.66 10.88 14.85
CA VAL A 445 10.37 10.91 13.58
C VAL A 445 9.77 11.95 12.62
N ARG A 446 10.62 12.82 12.05
CA ARG A 446 10.27 13.78 11.01
C ARG A 446 10.51 13.25 9.60
N ILE A 447 9.50 13.37 8.75
CA ILE A 447 9.51 12.85 7.39
C ILE A 447 9.88 13.96 6.38
N VAL A 448 10.87 13.69 5.53
CA VAL A 448 11.24 14.52 4.38
C VAL A 448 11.00 13.73 3.10
N MET A 449 10.00 14.11 2.32
CA MET A 449 9.65 13.44 1.05
C MET A 449 10.20 14.22 -0.14
N LEU A 450 10.98 13.57 -0.99
CA LEU A 450 11.50 14.13 -2.24
C LEU A 450 10.91 13.37 -3.42
N SER A 451 10.28 14.08 -4.36
CA SER A 451 9.69 13.44 -5.54
C SER A 451 9.87 14.26 -6.80
N ALA A 452 9.69 13.59 -7.94
CA ALA A 452 9.41 14.24 -9.22
C ALA A 452 8.04 14.95 -9.15
N THR A 453 7.74 15.78 -10.15
CA THR A 453 6.47 16.49 -10.20
C THR A 453 5.31 15.51 -10.39
N VAL A 454 4.40 15.46 -9.41
CA VAL A 454 3.18 14.65 -9.44
C VAL A 454 1.97 15.54 -9.20
N PRO A 455 0.79 15.22 -9.76
CA PRO A 455 -0.37 16.11 -9.70
C PRO A 455 -1.12 16.10 -8.37
N ASN A 456 -1.12 15.00 -7.62
CA ASN A 456 -1.90 14.84 -6.37
C ASN A 456 -1.02 14.89 -5.11
N THR A 457 -0.09 15.85 -5.05
CA THR A 457 0.82 16.00 -3.90
C THR A 457 0.09 16.33 -2.60
N LEU A 458 -0.92 17.19 -2.66
CA LEU A 458 -1.70 17.59 -1.48
C LEU A 458 -2.47 16.40 -0.88
N GLN A 459 -3.10 15.59 -1.72
CA GLN A 459 -3.81 14.38 -1.29
C GLN A 459 -2.88 13.40 -0.57
N PHE A 460 -1.69 13.18 -1.12
CA PHE A 460 -0.72 12.27 -0.53
C PHE A 460 -0.12 12.84 0.77
N ALA A 461 0.17 14.14 0.81
CA ALA A 461 0.64 14.81 2.03
C ALA A 461 -0.40 14.77 3.15
N ASP A 462 -1.68 14.97 2.82
CA ASP A 462 -2.77 14.93 3.78
C ASP A 462 -2.93 13.53 4.39
N TRP A 463 -2.81 12.48 3.57
CA TRP A 463 -2.77 11.10 4.06
C TRP A 463 -1.62 10.87 5.05
N VAL A 464 -0.38 11.23 4.68
CA VAL A 464 0.77 11.08 5.58
C VAL A 464 0.57 11.87 6.87
N GLY A 465 0.09 13.11 6.78
CA GLY A 465 -0.11 13.98 7.93
C GLY A 465 -1.20 13.49 8.88
N ARG A 466 -2.30 12.96 8.34
CA ARG A 466 -3.39 12.35 9.12
C ARG A 466 -2.93 11.07 9.81
N THR A 467 -2.20 10.20 9.10
CA THR A 467 -1.64 8.96 9.66
C THR A 467 -0.61 9.24 10.76
N LYS A 468 0.17 10.32 10.64
CA LYS A 468 1.21 10.70 11.62
C LYS A 468 0.77 11.71 12.67
N LYS A 469 -0.47 12.18 12.62
CA LYS A 469 -0.98 13.25 13.49
C LYS A 469 -0.02 14.47 13.51
N ARG A 470 0.58 14.82 12.35
CA ARG A 470 1.52 15.96 12.22
C ARG A 470 1.43 16.62 10.85
N LYS A 471 1.43 17.95 10.81
CA LYS A 471 1.25 18.72 9.56
C LYS A 471 2.38 18.52 8.55
N VAL A 472 1.99 18.39 7.28
CA VAL A 472 2.89 18.23 6.12
C VAL A 472 2.80 19.44 5.18
N PHE A 473 3.94 20.10 4.94
CA PHE A 473 4.01 21.22 4.00
C PHE A 473 4.47 20.76 2.62
N VAL A 474 3.62 21.01 1.62
CA VAL A 474 3.89 20.67 0.22
C VAL A 474 4.53 21.84 -0.49
N VAL A 475 5.76 21.62 -0.96
CA VAL A 475 6.53 22.57 -1.75
C VAL A 475 6.64 22.04 -3.18
N SER A 476 5.95 22.68 -4.12
CA SER A 476 5.92 22.24 -5.53
C SER A 476 6.49 23.30 -6.47
N THR A 477 7.39 22.90 -7.36
CA THR A 477 7.94 23.79 -8.40
C THR A 477 7.39 23.42 -9.78
N PRO A 478 6.59 24.27 -10.44
CA PRO A 478 6.06 23.97 -11.76
C PRO A 478 7.13 24.04 -12.85
N LYS A 479 8.10 24.96 -12.70
CA LYS A 479 9.12 25.24 -13.70
C LYS A 479 10.41 24.47 -13.42
N ARG A 480 11.04 23.98 -14.48
CA ARG A 480 12.35 23.34 -14.40
C ARG A 480 13.46 24.40 -14.42
N PRO A 481 14.56 24.25 -13.64
CA PRO A 481 15.64 25.26 -13.64
C PRO A 481 16.33 25.40 -15.00
N VAL A 482 16.49 24.29 -15.74
CA VAL A 482 16.99 24.28 -17.11
C VAL A 482 15.83 23.85 -18.03
N PRO A 483 15.27 24.76 -18.85
CA PRO A 483 14.16 24.43 -19.73
C PRO A 483 14.60 23.46 -20.83
N LEU A 484 13.66 22.62 -21.27
CA LEU A 484 13.89 21.65 -22.34
C LEU A 484 13.40 22.16 -23.69
N CYS A 485 14.11 21.81 -24.76
CA CYS A 485 13.64 21.97 -26.13
C CYS A 485 13.57 20.59 -26.79
N HIS A 486 12.43 20.26 -27.37
CA HIS A 486 12.19 18.95 -27.99
C HIS A 486 12.28 19.07 -29.52
N TYR A 487 12.99 18.14 -30.14
CA TYR A 487 13.25 18.10 -31.57
C TYR A 487 12.94 16.73 -32.17
N LEU A 488 12.52 16.72 -33.44
CA LEU A 488 12.44 15.53 -34.28
C LEU A 488 13.62 15.52 -35.23
N TYR A 489 14.30 14.38 -35.33
CA TYR A 489 15.39 14.19 -36.29
C TYR A 489 14.98 13.21 -37.39
N THR A 490 15.01 13.68 -38.63
CA THR A 490 14.64 12.88 -39.82
C THR A 490 15.84 12.50 -40.68
N GLY A 491 17.04 12.99 -40.39
CA GLY A 491 18.22 12.78 -41.24
C GLY A 491 18.63 11.32 -41.42
N SER A 492 19.20 10.97 -42.58
CA SER A 492 19.73 9.61 -42.86
C SER A 492 21.08 9.65 -43.60
N GLY A 493 21.79 10.78 -43.54
CA GLY A 493 23.10 11.00 -44.19
C GLY A 493 23.05 11.96 -45.39
N GLY A 494 24.23 12.33 -45.90
CA GLY A 494 24.37 13.23 -47.05
C GLY A 494 23.76 14.63 -46.82
N LYS A 495 22.92 15.10 -47.75
CA LYS A 495 22.24 16.41 -47.67
C LYS A 495 21.25 16.52 -46.50
N SER A 496 20.74 15.40 -46.02
CA SER A 496 19.74 15.34 -44.92
C SER A 496 20.37 15.29 -43.52
N LYS A 497 21.70 15.35 -43.41
CA LYS A 497 22.44 15.19 -42.13
C LYS A 497 22.03 16.21 -41.06
N ASN A 498 21.62 17.42 -41.46
CA ASN A 498 21.30 18.50 -40.55
C ASN A 498 19.80 18.71 -40.32
N GLU A 499 18.95 17.77 -40.75
CA GLU A 499 17.49 17.87 -40.60
C GLU A 499 17.04 17.59 -39.16
N ARG A 500 16.91 18.67 -38.38
CA ARG A 500 16.38 18.66 -37.01
C ARG A 500 15.30 19.73 -36.86
N PHE A 501 14.09 19.32 -36.52
CA PHE A 501 12.92 20.21 -36.43
C PHE A 501 12.47 20.39 -34.98
N LYS A 502 12.30 21.63 -34.54
CA LYS A 502 11.88 21.95 -33.16
C LYS A 502 10.37 21.79 -33.03
N VAL A 503 9.91 20.97 -32.10
CA VAL A 503 8.48 20.68 -31.87
C VAL A 503 7.96 21.19 -30.53
N VAL A 504 8.83 21.40 -29.54
CA VAL A 504 8.45 22.05 -28.28
C VAL A 504 9.52 23.08 -27.92
N ASP A 505 9.08 24.27 -27.51
CA ASP A 505 9.95 25.35 -27.08
C ASP A 505 10.29 25.32 -25.58
N GLN A 506 11.01 26.34 -25.12
CA GLN A 506 11.48 26.45 -23.74
C GLN A 506 10.33 26.73 -22.75
N GLU A 507 9.22 27.25 -23.25
CA GLU A 507 8.03 27.59 -22.47
C GLU A 507 7.07 26.39 -22.36
N GLY A 508 7.30 25.33 -23.13
CA GLY A 508 6.47 24.12 -23.15
C GLY A 508 5.36 24.16 -24.20
N ASN A 509 5.39 25.10 -25.14
CA ASN A 509 4.38 25.19 -26.20
C ASN A 509 4.69 24.23 -27.35
N PHE A 510 3.67 23.52 -27.85
CA PHE A 510 3.81 22.64 -29.00
C PHE A 510 3.79 23.42 -30.33
N LEU A 511 4.88 23.35 -31.08
CA LEU A 511 5.07 24.03 -32.36
C LEU A 511 4.59 23.14 -33.52
N LEU A 512 3.33 23.35 -33.96
CA LEU A 512 2.74 22.62 -35.08
C LEU A 512 3.54 22.77 -36.39
N ARG A 513 4.16 23.95 -36.59
CA ARG A 513 5.00 24.22 -37.76
C ARG A 513 6.16 23.23 -37.88
N GLY A 514 6.92 23.02 -36.81
CA GLY A 514 8.07 22.10 -36.83
C GLY A 514 7.65 20.65 -37.05
N TYR A 515 6.50 20.24 -36.52
CA TYR A 515 5.93 18.92 -36.79
C TYR A 515 5.57 18.73 -38.27
N ASN A 516 4.88 19.70 -38.87
CA ASN A 516 4.50 19.65 -40.29
C ASN A 516 5.72 19.67 -41.22
N GLU A 517 6.76 20.45 -40.90
CA GLU A 517 8.02 20.48 -41.64
C GLU A 517 8.74 19.12 -41.59
N ALA A 518 8.81 18.48 -40.42
CA ALA A 518 9.39 17.14 -40.27
C ALA A 518 8.62 16.08 -41.09
N LEU A 519 7.29 16.15 -41.08
CA LEU A 519 6.42 15.25 -41.83
C LEU A 519 6.57 15.44 -43.34
N ALA A 520 6.71 16.70 -43.80
CA ALA A 520 6.99 17.01 -45.20
C ALA A 520 8.36 16.49 -45.65
N ALA A 521 9.41 16.68 -44.84
CA ALA A 521 10.77 16.20 -45.12
C ALA A 521 10.84 14.66 -45.19
N LYS A 522 10.08 13.95 -44.34
CA LYS A 522 10.03 12.50 -44.37
C LYS A 522 9.25 11.98 -45.58
N LYS A 523 8.08 12.57 -45.88
CA LYS A 523 7.26 12.22 -47.05
C LYS A 523 7.96 12.49 -48.38
N SER A 524 8.69 13.61 -48.51
CA SER A 524 9.44 13.89 -49.74
C SER A 524 10.48 12.81 -50.01
N ARG A 525 11.19 12.35 -48.98
CA ARG A 525 12.18 11.27 -49.11
C ARG A 525 11.56 9.91 -49.41
N GLU A 526 10.41 9.58 -48.81
CA GLU A 526 9.67 8.36 -49.17
C GLU A 526 9.21 8.40 -50.63
N ASN A 527 8.77 9.57 -51.11
CA ASN A 527 8.37 9.75 -52.50
C ASN A 527 9.56 9.66 -53.46
N ASP A 528 10.71 10.24 -53.13
CA ASP A 528 11.94 10.14 -53.94
C ASP A 528 12.46 8.70 -53.98
N TYR A 529 12.35 7.97 -52.87
CA TYR A 529 12.70 6.56 -52.82
C TYR A 529 11.74 5.70 -53.67
N LYS A 530 10.42 5.92 -53.56
CA LYS A 530 9.41 5.25 -54.41
C LYS A 530 9.61 5.54 -55.89
N LYS A 531 10.00 6.77 -56.25
CA LYS A 531 10.35 7.15 -57.63
C LYS A 531 11.57 6.39 -58.16
N ASN A 532 12.59 6.20 -57.33
CA ASN A 532 13.86 5.60 -57.76
C ASN A 532 13.90 4.06 -57.68
N PHE A 533 13.15 3.44 -56.76
CA PHE A 533 13.26 1.99 -56.46
C PHE A 533 11.92 1.23 -56.51
N GLY A 534 10.82 1.89 -56.86
CA GLY A 534 9.49 1.28 -56.99
C GLY A 534 8.77 1.01 -55.65
N PRO A 535 7.47 0.68 -55.70
CA PRO A 535 6.68 0.39 -54.50
C PRO A 535 6.97 -1.04 -54.01
N LYS A 536 7.87 -1.22 -53.04
CA LYS A 536 7.94 -2.48 -52.28
C LYS A 536 6.92 -2.44 -51.15
N GLY A 537 5.99 -3.40 -51.18
CA GLY A 537 4.99 -3.64 -50.13
C GLY A 537 5.61 -4.35 -48.93
N GLY A 538 5.60 -3.68 -47.78
CA GLY A 538 5.97 -4.25 -46.47
C GLY A 538 6.55 -3.18 -45.54
N LYS A 539 6.17 -3.21 -44.25
CA LYS A 539 6.82 -2.43 -43.18
C LYS A 539 8.28 -2.90 -43.08
N GLN A 540 9.21 -2.21 -43.74
CA GLN A 540 10.63 -2.54 -43.68
C GLN A 540 11.23 -1.91 -42.43
N TYR A 541 11.65 -2.76 -41.48
CA TYR A 541 12.67 -2.39 -40.51
C TYR A 541 13.91 -1.88 -41.25
N MET A 542 14.49 -0.77 -40.79
CA MET A 542 15.72 -0.21 -41.36
C MET A 542 16.82 -1.28 -41.41
N ASN A 543 17.54 -1.37 -42.54
CA ASN A 543 18.70 -2.23 -42.68
C ASN A 543 19.81 -1.78 -41.69
N PRO A 544 20.48 -2.68 -40.94
CA PRO A 544 21.53 -2.33 -39.98
C PRO A 544 22.62 -1.38 -40.52
N LYS A 545 23.01 -1.52 -41.80
CA LYS A 545 23.97 -0.59 -42.45
C LYS A 545 23.44 0.83 -42.64
N ALA A 546 22.14 0.96 -42.93
CA ALA A 546 21.49 2.25 -43.07
C ALA A 546 21.37 2.94 -41.70
N GLU A 547 21.07 2.17 -40.66
CA GLU A 547 21.03 2.65 -39.27
C GLU A 547 22.41 3.12 -38.80
N GLN A 548 23.49 2.37 -39.11
CA GLN A 548 24.87 2.78 -38.84
C GLN A 548 25.18 4.13 -39.51
N THR A 549 24.85 4.28 -40.80
CA THR A 549 25.09 5.53 -41.55
C THR A 549 24.32 6.71 -40.93
N MET A 550 23.09 6.47 -40.48
CA MET A 550 22.26 7.48 -39.82
C MET A 550 22.85 7.91 -38.47
N TRP A 551 23.28 6.96 -37.63
CA TRP A 551 23.92 7.26 -36.35
C TRP A 551 25.24 8.03 -36.52
N VAL A 552 26.10 7.62 -37.44
CA VAL A 552 27.35 8.35 -37.74
C VAL A 552 27.05 9.80 -38.18
N ALA A 553 26.09 9.97 -39.10
CA ALA A 553 25.67 11.29 -39.56
C ALA A 553 25.09 12.14 -38.43
N PHE A 554 24.28 11.54 -37.55
CA PHE A 554 23.65 12.19 -36.41
C PHE A 554 24.68 12.62 -35.35
N ILE A 555 25.65 11.76 -35.03
CA ILE A 555 26.71 12.07 -34.07
C ILE A 555 27.56 13.24 -34.56
N ASP A 556 27.93 13.23 -35.83
CA ASP A 556 28.65 14.34 -36.44
C ASP A 556 27.85 15.65 -36.40
N HIS A 557 26.54 15.60 -36.67
CA HIS A 557 25.65 16.77 -36.58
C HIS A 557 25.65 17.35 -35.15
N LEU A 558 25.59 16.49 -34.13
CA LEU A 558 25.62 16.91 -32.73
C LEU A 558 27.00 17.41 -32.29
N LYS A 559 28.08 16.83 -32.82
CA LYS A 559 29.46 17.27 -32.59
C LYS A 559 29.70 18.66 -33.17
N GLN A 560 29.21 18.93 -34.39
CA GLN A 560 29.33 20.24 -35.04
C GLN A 560 28.55 21.34 -34.32
N ASN A 561 27.42 20.99 -33.71
CA ASN A 561 26.56 21.94 -32.99
C ASN A 561 26.86 22.04 -31.49
N ASP A 562 27.98 21.46 -31.04
CA ASP A 562 28.38 21.39 -29.63
C ASP A 562 27.21 20.90 -28.73
N LYS A 563 26.74 19.68 -28.98
CA LYS A 563 25.62 19.05 -28.25
C LYS A 563 26.01 17.77 -27.49
N LEU A 564 27.30 17.55 -27.31
CA LEU A 564 27.86 16.47 -26.48
C LEU A 564 27.96 16.91 -25.01
N PRO A 565 27.86 16.00 -24.02
CA PRO A 565 27.62 14.56 -24.13
C PRO A 565 26.14 14.20 -24.34
N ILE A 566 25.90 13.00 -24.87
CA ILE A 566 24.59 12.46 -25.25
C ILE A 566 24.25 11.23 -24.41
N VAL A 567 22.99 11.15 -23.96
CA VAL A 567 22.38 9.90 -23.48
C VAL A 567 21.32 9.47 -24.48
N ALA A 568 21.53 8.32 -25.13
CA ALA A 568 20.61 7.73 -26.09
C ALA A 568 19.81 6.61 -25.39
N PHE A 569 18.53 6.85 -25.14
CA PHE A 569 17.61 5.86 -24.59
C PHE A 569 17.20 4.88 -25.69
N THR A 570 17.76 3.67 -25.60
CA THR A 570 17.44 2.52 -26.44
C THR A 570 16.77 1.48 -25.56
N LEU A 571 15.47 1.26 -25.74
CA LEU A 571 14.61 0.48 -24.83
C LEU A 571 14.75 -1.05 -25.02
N SER A 572 15.95 -1.52 -25.35
CA SER A 572 16.32 -2.93 -25.49
C SER A 572 17.81 -3.13 -25.21
N ARG A 573 18.13 -4.11 -24.37
CA ARG A 573 19.52 -4.45 -23.98
C ARG A 573 20.38 -4.79 -25.20
N ASN A 574 19.89 -5.74 -26.01
CA ASN A 574 20.58 -6.19 -27.22
C ASN A 574 20.78 -5.04 -28.23
N ARG A 575 19.81 -4.12 -28.35
CA ARG A 575 19.96 -2.96 -29.24
C ARG A 575 21.00 -1.96 -28.72
N CYS A 576 21.11 -1.74 -27.41
CA CYS A 576 22.16 -0.88 -26.84
C CYS A 576 23.55 -1.38 -27.24
N ASP A 577 23.77 -2.68 -27.04
CA ASP A 577 24.98 -3.40 -27.38
C ASP A 577 25.30 -3.31 -28.88
N GLN A 578 24.32 -3.55 -29.76
CA GLN A 578 24.47 -3.46 -31.21
C GLN A 578 24.76 -2.04 -31.69
N ASN A 579 24.06 -1.03 -31.15
CA ASN A 579 24.27 0.37 -31.50
C ASN A 579 25.71 0.79 -31.18
N ALA A 580 26.25 0.37 -30.03
CA ALA A 580 27.63 0.64 -29.66
C ALA A 580 28.65 -0.06 -30.56
N GLU A 581 28.40 -1.33 -30.94
CA GLU A 581 29.28 -2.07 -31.87
C GLU A 581 29.30 -1.47 -33.28
N ASN A 582 28.14 -1.07 -33.78
CA ASN A 582 28.01 -0.43 -35.09
C ASN A 582 28.79 0.89 -35.17
N LEU A 583 29.08 1.51 -34.03
CA LEU A 583 29.78 2.79 -33.92
C LEU A 583 31.26 2.66 -33.53
N MET A 584 31.84 1.45 -33.57
CA MET A 584 33.28 1.27 -33.31
C MET A 584 34.20 2.03 -34.27
N SER A 585 33.72 2.42 -35.45
CA SER A 585 34.48 3.24 -36.41
C SER A 585 34.56 4.72 -36.00
N VAL A 586 33.73 5.18 -35.06
CA VAL A 586 33.69 6.57 -34.61
C VAL A 586 34.56 6.73 -33.38
N ASP A 587 35.49 7.68 -33.46
CA ASP A 587 36.36 8.04 -32.35
C ASP A 587 36.00 9.42 -31.80
N LEU A 588 35.56 9.47 -30.53
CA LEU A 588 35.13 10.69 -29.85
C LEU A 588 36.12 11.14 -28.78
N THR A 589 37.23 10.43 -28.58
CA THR A 589 38.22 10.75 -27.55
C THR A 589 39.58 11.07 -28.15
N THR A 590 40.37 11.82 -27.40
CA THR A 590 41.77 12.11 -27.70
C THR A 590 42.69 11.00 -27.19
N ALA A 591 43.91 10.89 -27.74
CA ALA A 591 44.88 9.88 -27.28
C ALA A 591 45.17 9.95 -25.77
N LYS A 592 45.14 11.16 -25.18
CA LYS A 592 45.31 11.37 -23.73
C LYS A 592 44.12 10.83 -22.94
N GLU A 593 42.89 11.12 -23.39
CA GLU A 593 41.66 10.57 -22.79
C GLU A 593 41.66 9.04 -22.88
N LYS A 594 42.04 8.46 -24.03
CA LYS A 594 42.17 6.99 -24.19
C LYS A 594 43.11 6.36 -23.19
N SER A 595 44.30 6.93 -23.02
CA SER A 595 45.27 6.44 -22.04
C SER A 595 44.70 6.51 -20.62
N HIS A 596 44.00 7.59 -20.27
CA HIS A 596 43.38 7.73 -18.96
C HIS A 596 42.29 6.69 -18.73
N ILE A 597 41.37 6.52 -19.69
CA ILE A 597 40.30 5.52 -19.64
C ILE A 597 40.89 4.13 -19.45
N ARG A 598 41.91 3.78 -20.24
CA ARG A 598 42.59 2.47 -20.14
C ARG A 598 43.24 2.26 -18.77
N SER A 599 43.98 3.24 -18.26
CA SER A 599 44.60 3.14 -16.93
C SER A 599 43.57 3.03 -15.81
N PHE A 600 42.49 3.82 -15.88
CA PHE A 600 41.39 3.78 -14.91
C PHE A 600 40.68 2.42 -14.93
N PHE A 601 40.31 1.94 -16.11
CA PHE A 601 39.65 0.64 -16.30
C PHE A 601 40.51 -0.50 -15.75
N GLN A 602 41.81 -0.50 -16.06
CA GLN A 602 42.76 -1.50 -15.54
C GLN A 602 42.87 -1.46 -14.02
N ARG A 603 42.92 -0.27 -13.41
CA ARG A 603 42.95 -0.12 -11.94
C ARG A 603 41.69 -0.71 -11.30
N CYS A 604 40.51 -0.47 -11.86
CA CYS A 604 39.26 -1.05 -11.35
C CYS A 604 39.24 -2.58 -11.46
N LEU A 605 39.77 -3.14 -12.56
CA LEU A 605 39.84 -4.58 -12.79
C LEU A 605 40.82 -5.32 -11.87
N GLN A 606 41.78 -4.64 -11.23
CA GLN A 606 42.72 -5.26 -10.30
C GLN A 606 42.01 -5.95 -9.12
N ARG A 607 40.79 -5.50 -8.77
CA ARG A 607 39.95 -6.11 -7.73
C ARG A 607 39.40 -7.49 -8.13
N LEU A 608 39.31 -7.77 -9.43
CA LEU A 608 38.78 -9.04 -9.95
C LEU A 608 39.88 -10.09 -10.10
N LYS A 609 39.50 -11.37 -10.08
CA LYS A 609 40.39 -12.49 -10.40
C LYS A 609 40.75 -12.48 -11.89
N GLU A 610 41.90 -13.03 -12.27
CA GLU A 610 42.35 -13.07 -13.67
C GLU A 610 41.35 -13.62 -14.70
N PRO A 611 40.60 -14.73 -14.46
CA PRO A 611 39.61 -15.20 -15.43
C PRO A 611 38.50 -14.16 -15.66
N ASP A 612 38.04 -13.49 -14.61
CA ASP A 612 36.97 -12.49 -14.69
C ASP A 612 37.39 -11.26 -15.50
N ARG A 613 38.69 -10.90 -15.44
CA ARG A 613 39.25 -9.79 -16.24
C ARG A 613 39.22 -10.06 -17.75
N LYS A 614 39.22 -11.33 -18.15
CA LYS A 614 39.26 -11.76 -19.56
C LYS A 614 37.86 -12.08 -20.13
N LEU A 615 36.80 -11.81 -19.38
CA LEU A 615 35.43 -12.04 -19.84
C LEU A 615 35.13 -11.25 -21.13
N PRO A 616 34.39 -11.82 -22.09
CA PRO A 616 34.07 -11.15 -23.36
C PRO A 616 33.41 -9.78 -23.18
N GLN A 617 32.50 -9.64 -22.20
CA GLN A 617 31.82 -8.38 -21.89
C GLN A 617 32.81 -7.30 -21.41
N VAL A 618 33.80 -7.67 -20.59
CA VAL A 618 34.83 -6.75 -20.08
C VAL A 618 35.69 -6.23 -21.23
N LEU A 619 36.17 -7.13 -22.09
CA LEU A 619 37.03 -6.78 -23.23
C LEU A 619 36.27 -5.93 -24.26
N ARG A 620 35.01 -6.28 -24.55
CA ARG A 620 34.15 -5.52 -25.46
C ARG A 620 33.91 -4.11 -24.92
N LEU A 621 33.50 -3.99 -23.66
CA LEU A 621 33.19 -2.70 -23.06
C LEU A 621 34.43 -1.81 -22.97
N GLN A 622 35.60 -2.36 -22.66
CA GLN A 622 36.85 -1.60 -22.66
C GLN A 622 37.11 -0.93 -24.02
N ARG A 623 36.98 -1.68 -25.13
CA ARG A 623 37.20 -1.15 -26.49
C ARG A 623 36.21 -0.03 -26.84
N VAL A 624 34.95 -0.21 -26.47
CA VAL A 624 33.88 0.77 -26.73
C VAL A 624 34.11 2.05 -25.91
N LEU A 625 34.49 1.91 -24.63
CA LEU A 625 34.83 3.02 -23.75
C LEU A 625 36.05 3.81 -24.21
N GLU A 626 37.08 3.15 -24.74
CA GLU A 626 38.25 3.80 -25.32
C GLU A 626 37.89 4.71 -26.51
N ASN A 627 36.76 4.49 -27.21
CA ASN A 627 36.28 5.39 -28.25
C ASN A 627 35.33 6.49 -27.74
N GLY A 628 35.09 6.56 -26.42
CA GLY A 628 34.19 7.51 -25.78
C GLY A 628 32.72 7.14 -25.87
N ILE A 629 32.42 5.87 -26.16
CA ILE A 629 31.07 5.32 -26.22
C ILE A 629 30.85 4.45 -24.98
N GLY A 630 29.67 4.49 -24.38
CA GLY A 630 29.31 3.68 -23.23
C GLY A 630 28.00 2.93 -23.47
N VAL A 631 27.81 1.84 -22.73
CA VAL A 631 26.57 1.06 -22.70
C VAL A 631 26.12 0.88 -21.25
N HIS A 632 24.84 1.12 -20.98
CA HIS A 632 24.24 0.98 -19.65
C HIS A 632 22.88 0.28 -19.71
N HIS A 633 22.83 -0.95 -19.20
CA HIS A 633 21.57 -1.67 -18.96
C HIS A 633 21.77 -2.72 -17.88
N SER A 634 20.68 -3.31 -17.39
CA SER A 634 20.72 -4.31 -16.30
C SER A 634 21.46 -5.61 -16.63
N GLY A 635 21.86 -5.82 -17.88
CA GLY A 635 22.69 -6.98 -18.31
C GLY A 635 24.20 -6.74 -18.26
N ILE A 636 24.64 -5.50 -18.02
CA ILE A 636 26.05 -5.18 -17.79
C ILE A 636 26.38 -5.48 -16.32
N LEU A 637 27.52 -6.15 -16.08
CA LEU A 637 27.98 -6.49 -14.73
C LEU A 637 28.05 -5.24 -13.82
N PRO A 638 27.70 -5.34 -12.52
CA PRO A 638 27.65 -4.20 -11.60
C PRO A 638 28.91 -3.33 -11.60
N LEU A 639 30.09 -3.94 -11.46
CA LEU A 639 31.37 -3.23 -11.50
C LEU A 639 31.57 -2.46 -12.82
N LEU A 640 31.19 -3.07 -13.95
CA LEU A 640 31.32 -2.44 -15.26
C LEU A 640 30.35 -1.25 -15.42
N LYS A 641 29.13 -1.35 -14.87
CA LYS A 641 28.18 -0.22 -14.84
C LYS A 641 28.74 0.95 -14.04
N GLU A 642 29.29 0.70 -12.86
CA GLU A 642 29.93 1.74 -12.04
C GLU A 642 31.08 2.43 -12.79
N ILE A 643 31.90 1.67 -13.52
CA ILE A 643 32.97 2.24 -14.36
C ILE A 643 32.40 3.15 -15.45
N VAL A 644 31.35 2.72 -16.16
CA VAL A 644 30.69 3.53 -17.20
C VAL A 644 30.11 4.81 -16.59
N GLU A 645 29.45 4.71 -15.44
CA GLU A 645 28.86 5.85 -14.72
C GLU A 645 29.92 6.87 -14.31
N MET A 646 31.03 6.42 -13.72
CA MET A 646 32.16 7.29 -13.33
C MET A 646 32.81 7.96 -14.55
N LEU A 647 33.03 7.23 -15.65
CA LEU A 647 33.61 7.77 -16.88
C LEU A 647 32.66 8.74 -17.60
N PHE A 648 31.34 8.55 -17.46
CA PHE A 648 30.34 9.48 -17.96
C PHE A 648 30.30 10.77 -17.13
N GLN A 649 30.32 10.65 -15.80
CA GLN A 649 30.32 11.81 -14.88
C GLN A 649 31.56 12.70 -15.07
N THR A 650 32.72 12.09 -15.28
CA THR A 650 33.98 12.79 -15.55
C THR A 650 34.09 13.33 -16.99
N GLY A 651 33.11 13.01 -17.84
CA GLY A 651 33.00 13.54 -19.20
C GLY A 651 33.87 12.83 -20.24
N PHE A 652 34.44 11.67 -19.94
CA PHE A 652 35.20 10.87 -20.91
C PHE A 652 34.28 10.11 -21.88
N VAL A 653 33.14 9.61 -21.40
CA VAL A 653 32.09 9.03 -22.26
C VAL A 653 31.26 10.17 -22.84
N LYS A 654 31.31 10.34 -24.17
CA LYS A 654 30.58 11.39 -24.88
C LYS A 654 29.21 10.90 -25.36
N ILE A 655 29.03 9.60 -25.56
CA ILE A 655 27.75 8.98 -25.95
C ILE A 655 27.50 7.77 -25.08
N LEU A 656 26.35 7.74 -24.41
CA LEU A 656 25.90 6.62 -23.60
C LEU A 656 24.62 6.03 -24.17
N PHE A 657 24.65 4.77 -24.60
CA PHE A 657 23.46 4.00 -24.93
C PHE A 657 22.91 3.38 -23.66
N ALA A 658 21.70 3.77 -23.26
CA ALA A 658 21.12 3.36 -21.99
C ALA A 658 19.68 2.85 -22.13
N THR A 659 19.30 1.91 -21.26
CA THR A 659 17.89 1.57 -21.04
C THR A 659 17.24 2.53 -20.03
N GLU A 660 15.92 2.47 -19.90
CA GLU A 660 15.12 3.27 -18.96
C GLU A 660 15.67 3.28 -17.52
N THR A 661 16.24 2.17 -17.06
CA THR A 661 16.85 2.03 -15.73
C THR A 661 17.89 3.09 -15.39
N PHE A 662 18.59 3.65 -16.39
CA PHE A 662 19.55 4.73 -16.18
C PHE A 662 18.86 6.04 -15.76
N ALA A 663 17.67 6.31 -16.30
CA ALA A 663 16.89 7.48 -15.93
C ALA A 663 16.31 7.39 -14.52
N MET A 664 16.14 6.17 -13.99
CA MET A 664 15.46 5.92 -12.72
C MET A 664 16.40 5.88 -11.50
N GLY A 665 17.73 5.98 -11.65
CA GLY A 665 18.62 5.62 -10.53
C GLY A 665 19.97 6.31 -10.43
N VAL A 666 20.30 7.29 -11.28
CA VAL A 666 21.61 7.96 -11.21
C VAL A 666 21.48 9.45 -11.53
N ASN A 667 22.10 10.31 -10.73
CA ASN A 667 22.14 11.76 -11.01
C ASN A 667 23.23 12.10 -12.04
N MET A 668 22.98 11.79 -13.31
CA MET A 668 23.91 12.03 -14.42
C MET A 668 23.26 12.90 -15.51
N PRO A 669 23.30 14.23 -15.38
CA PRO A 669 22.74 15.12 -16.38
C PRO A 669 23.63 15.15 -17.63
N ALA A 670 22.99 15.05 -18.80
CA ALA A 670 23.62 15.14 -20.12
C ALA A 670 23.23 16.45 -20.79
N ARG A 671 24.00 16.91 -21.79
CA ARG A 671 23.61 18.09 -22.57
C ARG A 671 22.44 17.78 -23.51
N THR A 672 22.47 16.58 -24.09
CA THR A 672 21.44 16.09 -25.01
C THR A 672 20.92 14.73 -24.60
N VAL A 673 19.60 14.55 -24.61
CA VAL A 673 18.95 13.24 -24.51
C VAL A 673 18.36 12.87 -25.86
N VAL A 674 18.52 11.62 -26.27
CA VAL A 674 18.06 11.09 -27.54
C VAL A 674 17.16 9.89 -27.28
N PHE A 675 15.98 9.85 -27.89
CA PHE A 675 15.09 8.69 -27.87
C PHE A 675 15.27 7.93 -29.18
N ASP A 676 15.75 6.68 -29.06
CA ASP A 676 15.94 5.77 -30.18
C ASP A 676 14.60 5.30 -30.76
N GLU A 677 13.67 5.00 -29.86
CA GLU A 677 12.29 4.60 -30.12
C GLU A 677 11.39 5.23 -29.02
N ILE A 678 10.10 5.45 -29.34
CA ILE A 678 9.10 5.97 -28.38
C ILE A 678 8.16 4.87 -27.85
N THR A 679 8.39 3.63 -28.27
CA THR A 679 7.60 2.47 -27.86
C THR A 679 8.47 1.49 -27.08
N LYS A 680 7.89 0.85 -26.07
CA LYS A 680 8.56 -0.18 -25.27
C LYS A 680 7.69 -1.41 -25.12
N PHE A 681 8.33 -2.52 -24.81
CA PHE A 681 7.66 -3.76 -24.42
C PHE A 681 7.56 -3.80 -22.89
N ASP A 682 6.35 -3.89 -22.36
CA ASP A 682 6.10 -3.88 -20.90
C ASP A 682 6.02 -5.29 -20.29
N GLY A 683 6.26 -6.33 -21.10
CA GLY A 683 6.11 -7.73 -20.71
C GLY A 683 4.91 -8.39 -21.36
N VAL A 684 3.90 -7.61 -21.76
CA VAL A 684 2.66 -8.11 -22.38
C VAL A 684 2.57 -7.59 -23.82
N GLU A 685 2.66 -6.28 -24.02
CA GLU A 685 2.49 -5.64 -25.32
C GLU A 685 3.55 -4.57 -25.61
N ARG A 686 3.62 -4.17 -26.88
CA ARG A 686 4.41 -3.01 -27.30
C ARG A 686 3.54 -1.76 -27.26
N ARG A 687 3.75 -0.93 -26.24
CA ARG A 687 3.03 0.33 -26.02
C ARG A 687 3.91 1.55 -26.15
N THR A 688 3.31 2.73 -26.30
CA THR A 688 4.01 4.03 -26.24
C THR A 688 4.45 4.32 -24.81
N LEU A 689 5.53 5.10 -24.66
CA LEU A 689 5.95 5.63 -23.36
C LEU A 689 4.86 6.48 -22.72
N VAL A 690 4.66 6.28 -21.42
CA VAL A 690 3.77 7.11 -20.61
C VAL A 690 4.44 8.48 -20.37
N PRO A 691 3.68 9.58 -20.21
CA PRO A 691 4.27 10.91 -19.98
C PRO A 691 5.27 10.96 -18.82
N ALA A 692 5.00 10.24 -17.72
CA ALA A 692 5.91 10.18 -16.58
C ALA A 692 7.28 9.56 -16.94
N GLU A 693 7.28 8.43 -17.66
CA GLU A 693 8.49 7.74 -18.13
C GLU A 693 9.29 8.65 -19.08
N TYR A 694 8.58 9.33 -19.99
CA TYR A 694 9.19 10.28 -20.93
C TYR A 694 9.81 11.48 -20.21
N ILE A 695 9.08 12.14 -19.30
CA ILE A 695 9.55 13.30 -18.54
C ILE A 695 10.77 12.93 -17.68
N GLN A 696 10.81 11.73 -17.09
CA GLN A 696 11.94 11.28 -16.31
C GLN A 696 13.20 11.10 -17.16
N MET A 697 13.08 10.45 -18.33
CA MET A 697 14.18 10.26 -19.27
C MET A 697 14.65 11.59 -19.90
N ALA A 698 13.71 12.40 -20.41
CA ALA A 698 13.98 13.71 -21.00
C ALA A 698 14.55 14.70 -19.97
N GLY A 699 14.15 14.56 -18.70
CA GLY A 699 14.64 15.31 -17.55
C GLY A 699 16.13 15.15 -17.26
N ARG A 700 16.81 14.20 -17.91
CA ARG A 700 18.28 14.07 -17.85
C ARG A 700 19.00 15.03 -18.79
N ALA A 701 18.31 15.70 -19.73
CA ALA A 701 18.91 16.71 -20.58
C ALA A 701 18.99 18.07 -19.89
N GLY A 702 20.11 18.78 -20.04
CA GLY A 702 20.38 20.10 -19.46
C GLY A 702 21.09 19.99 -18.11
N ARG A 703 22.33 20.48 -18.05
CA ARG A 703 23.15 20.51 -16.83
C ARG A 703 23.03 21.89 -16.16
N ARG A 704 22.51 21.90 -14.92
CA ARG A 704 22.36 23.13 -14.12
C ARG A 704 23.71 23.85 -13.99
N GLY A 705 23.75 25.13 -14.33
CA GLY A 705 24.95 25.98 -14.26
C GLY A 705 25.94 25.83 -15.43
N LEU A 706 25.71 24.89 -16.36
CA LEU A 706 26.58 24.69 -17.54
C LEU A 706 25.84 24.92 -18.87
N ASP A 707 24.56 24.52 -18.96
CA ASP A 707 23.77 24.62 -20.17
C ASP A 707 22.57 25.56 -19.96
N ASP A 708 22.32 26.49 -20.88
CA ASP A 708 21.13 27.37 -20.84
C ASP A 708 19.84 26.58 -21.05
N THR A 709 19.88 25.58 -21.95
CA THR A 709 18.73 24.76 -22.34
C THR A 709 19.13 23.30 -22.53
N GLY A 710 18.28 22.37 -22.11
CA GLY A 710 18.44 20.94 -22.36
C GLY A 710 17.89 20.56 -23.73
N THR A 711 18.67 19.84 -24.54
CA THR A 711 18.22 19.40 -25.88
C THR A 711 17.67 17.97 -25.80
N VAL A 712 16.44 17.75 -26.25
CA VAL A 712 15.83 16.41 -26.34
C VAL A 712 15.50 16.11 -27.79
N ILE A 713 15.92 14.96 -28.32
CA ILE A 713 15.76 14.59 -29.73
C ILE A 713 15.09 13.23 -29.84
N ILE A 714 14.04 13.12 -30.66
CA ILE A 714 13.42 11.84 -31.01
C ILE A 714 13.87 11.44 -32.42
N LEU A 715 14.41 10.24 -32.57
CA LEU A 715 14.84 9.72 -33.87
C LEU A 715 13.65 9.17 -34.66
N CYS A 716 13.31 9.80 -35.78
CA CYS A 716 12.25 9.35 -36.67
C CYS A 716 12.80 8.38 -37.74
N LYS A 717 13.15 7.16 -37.34
CA LYS A 717 13.74 6.14 -38.23
C LYS A 717 12.80 5.71 -39.35
N GLU A 718 11.61 5.25 -39.00
CA GLU A 718 10.60 4.76 -39.95
C GLU A 718 9.69 5.89 -40.42
N SER A 719 8.82 6.38 -39.55
CA SER A 719 7.89 7.48 -39.80
C SER A 719 7.94 8.52 -38.68
N VAL A 720 7.33 9.68 -38.92
CA VAL A 720 7.07 10.65 -37.85
C VAL A 720 5.89 10.12 -37.00
N PRO A 721 6.01 10.07 -35.66
CA PRO A 721 4.93 9.66 -34.78
C PRO A 721 3.65 10.48 -34.99
N ASP A 722 2.49 9.87 -34.78
CA ASP A 722 1.21 10.59 -34.89
C ASP A 722 1.11 11.76 -33.90
N LEU A 723 0.40 12.82 -34.29
CA LEU A 723 0.29 14.06 -33.53
C LEU A 723 -0.36 13.84 -32.16
N VAL A 724 -1.41 13.01 -32.07
CA VAL A 724 -2.13 12.77 -30.81
C VAL A 724 -1.23 12.00 -29.85
N THR A 725 -0.59 10.95 -30.33
CA THR A 725 0.35 10.13 -29.56
C THR A 725 1.56 10.94 -29.11
N LEU A 726 2.16 11.72 -30.00
CA LEU A 726 3.33 12.55 -29.69
C LEU A 726 2.99 13.65 -28.68
N LYS A 727 1.90 14.40 -28.90
CA LYS A 727 1.48 15.45 -27.98
C LYS A 727 1.09 14.88 -26.62
N GLY A 728 0.39 13.75 -26.60
CA GLY A 728 0.04 13.03 -25.38
C GLY A 728 1.27 12.60 -24.58
N MET A 729 2.31 12.07 -25.23
CA MET A 729 3.56 11.67 -24.57
C MET A 729 4.38 12.88 -24.07
N LEU A 730 4.49 13.95 -24.87
CA LEU A 730 5.33 15.11 -24.57
C LEU A 730 4.74 16.06 -23.52
N LEU A 731 3.44 16.34 -23.60
CA LEU A 731 2.73 17.34 -22.79
C LEU A 731 1.62 16.73 -21.93
N GLY A 732 1.52 15.41 -21.88
CA GLY A 732 0.55 14.72 -21.03
C GLY A 732 0.81 14.96 -19.55
N THR A 733 -0.24 14.89 -18.75
CA THR A 733 -0.12 14.96 -17.30
C THR A 733 0.56 13.68 -16.78
N PRO A 734 1.54 13.81 -15.85
CA PRO A 734 2.08 12.65 -15.16
C PRO A 734 1.00 11.84 -14.43
N GLN A 735 1.25 10.55 -14.23
CA GLN A 735 0.34 9.68 -13.48
C GLN A 735 0.17 10.19 -12.06
N LYS A 736 -1.06 10.12 -11.54
CA LYS A 736 -1.34 10.38 -10.11
C LYS A 736 -0.68 9.30 -9.25
N LEU A 737 -0.29 9.67 -8.04
CA LEU A 737 0.08 8.70 -7.01
C LEU A 737 -1.15 7.85 -6.67
N SER A 738 -0.99 6.53 -6.75
CA SER A 738 -2.01 5.53 -6.44
C SER A 738 -1.39 4.48 -5.52
N SER A 739 -2.13 4.08 -4.49
CA SER A 739 -1.70 2.99 -3.61
C SER A 739 -1.43 1.72 -4.41
N GLN A 740 -0.36 1.02 -4.05
CA GLN A 740 -0.06 -0.34 -4.51
C GLN A 740 -0.03 -1.30 -3.32
N PHE A 741 -0.66 -0.90 -2.22
CA PHE A 741 -0.75 -1.68 -1.01
C PHE A 741 -1.36 -3.05 -1.30
N ARG A 742 -0.72 -4.08 -0.75
CA ARG A 742 -1.17 -5.46 -0.87
C ARG A 742 -0.83 -6.21 0.40
N LEU A 743 -1.74 -7.07 0.81
CA LEU A 743 -1.50 -7.97 1.94
C LEU A 743 -0.55 -9.07 1.49
N THR A 744 0.58 -9.22 2.19
CA THR A 744 1.50 -10.35 2.00
C THR A 744 1.44 -11.25 3.22
N TYR A 745 1.57 -12.57 3.04
CA TYR A 745 1.58 -13.50 4.18
C TYR A 745 2.68 -13.16 5.19
N ALA A 746 3.84 -12.70 4.71
CA ALA A 746 4.93 -12.26 5.58
C ALA A 746 4.53 -11.07 6.45
N MET A 747 3.82 -10.09 5.90
CA MET A 747 3.29 -8.95 6.67
C MET A 747 2.27 -9.40 7.70
N ILE A 748 1.28 -10.22 7.30
CA ILE A 748 0.24 -10.72 8.21
C ILE A 748 0.87 -11.49 9.38
N LEU A 749 1.77 -12.43 9.10
CA LEU A 749 2.44 -13.22 10.14
C LEU A 749 3.32 -12.34 11.04
N SER A 750 3.97 -11.32 10.51
CA SER A 750 4.81 -10.41 11.30
C SER A 750 3.98 -9.54 12.24
N LEU A 751 2.81 -9.06 11.79
CA LEU A 751 1.89 -8.25 12.59
C LEU A 751 1.18 -9.11 13.65
N LEU A 752 0.69 -10.29 13.26
CA LEU A 752 0.07 -11.24 14.20
C LEU A 752 1.05 -11.70 15.29
N ARG A 753 2.34 -11.86 14.94
CA ARG A 753 3.39 -12.17 15.92
C ARG A 753 3.63 -11.01 16.88
N ALA A 754 3.66 -9.78 16.36
CA ALA A 754 3.93 -8.60 17.17
C ALA A 754 2.75 -8.25 18.08
N ALA A 755 1.51 -8.61 17.73
CA ALA A 755 0.25 -8.33 18.44
C ALA A 755 -0.08 -6.83 18.69
N THR A 756 0.83 -5.92 18.37
CA THR A 756 0.75 -4.49 18.73
C THR A 756 0.09 -3.62 17.68
N VAL A 757 0.15 -4.08 16.44
CA VAL A 757 -0.41 -3.42 15.27
C VAL A 757 -1.33 -4.43 14.64
N SER A 758 -2.64 -4.24 14.80
CA SER A 758 -3.64 -5.07 14.13
C SER A 758 -3.52 -4.94 12.61
N VAL A 759 -3.80 -6.04 11.90
CA VAL A 759 -3.77 -6.05 10.43
C VAL A 759 -4.83 -5.08 9.90
N GLU A 760 -5.97 -5.02 10.57
CA GLU A 760 -7.08 -4.11 10.35
C GLU A 760 -6.64 -2.66 10.53
N GLY A 761 -5.93 -2.33 11.62
CA GLY A 761 -5.40 -0.99 11.89
C GLY A 761 -4.39 -0.55 10.82
N MET A 762 -3.59 -1.47 10.29
CA MET A 762 -2.70 -1.19 9.17
C MET A 762 -3.46 -0.94 7.85
N MET A 763 -4.51 -1.72 7.58
CA MET A 763 -5.35 -1.55 6.39
C MET A 763 -6.12 -0.24 6.41
N GLN A 764 -6.70 0.13 7.56
CA GLN A 764 -7.45 1.37 7.73
C GLN A 764 -6.56 2.61 7.49
N ARG A 765 -5.28 2.56 7.87
CA ARG A 765 -4.33 3.66 7.63
C ARG A 765 -3.65 3.61 6.26
N SER A 766 -3.98 2.64 5.41
CA SER A 766 -3.42 2.53 4.05
C SER A 766 -3.85 3.70 3.15
N PHE A 767 -3.06 4.01 2.13
CA PHE A 767 -3.41 5.10 1.20
C PHE A 767 -4.62 4.74 0.32
N CYS A 768 -4.93 3.45 0.18
CA CYS A 768 -6.11 2.97 -0.54
C CYS A 768 -7.41 3.46 0.13
N GLU A 769 -7.49 3.39 1.46
CA GLU A 769 -8.68 3.76 2.23
C GLU A 769 -8.83 5.27 2.45
N PHE A 770 -7.80 6.06 2.13
CA PHE A 770 -7.78 7.49 2.37
C PHE A 770 -9.00 8.25 1.81
N ASN A 771 -9.47 7.88 0.62
CA ASN A 771 -10.64 8.54 0.03
C ASN A 771 -11.92 8.27 0.85
N GLN A 772 -12.06 7.07 1.43
CA GLN A 772 -13.19 6.73 2.29
C GLN A 772 -13.10 7.50 3.61
N ILE A 773 -11.91 7.57 4.19
CA ILE A 773 -11.62 8.29 5.44
C ILE A 773 -11.94 9.79 5.29
N CYS A 774 -11.56 10.42 4.19
CA CYS A 774 -11.90 11.82 3.92
C CYS A 774 -13.40 12.05 3.68
N GLN A 775 -14.11 11.03 3.19
CA GLN A 775 -15.56 11.09 3.03
C GLN A 775 -16.30 10.73 4.32
N ALA A 776 -15.65 10.10 5.30
CA ALA A 776 -16.28 9.65 6.54
C ALA A 776 -16.94 10.82 7.30
N ASP A 777 -16.30 11.99 7.38
CA ASP A 777 -16.88 13.16 8.04
C ASP A 777 -18.10 13.71 7.28
N ASN A 778 -18.09 13.60 5.94
CA ASN A 778 -19.25 13.96 5.13
C ASN A 778 -20.39 12.95 5.31
N TYR A 779 -20.07 11.65 5.39
CA TYR A 779 -21.07 10.61 5.66
C TYR A 779 -21.66 10.73 7.05
N ARG A 780 -20.85 11.03 8.08
CA ARG A 780 -21.32 11.32 9.43
C ARG A 780 -22.29 12.51 9.43
N ARG A 781 -21.94 13.61 8.77
CA ARG A 781 -22.85 14.76 8.62
C ARG A 781 -24.13 14.41 7.88
N GLN A 782 -24.04 13.62 6.80
CA GLN A 782 -25.23 13.17 6.06
C GLN A 782 -26.12 12.28 6.92
N LEU A 783 -25.52 11.42 7.74
CA LEU A 783 -26.22 10.56 8.70
C LEU A 783 -26.88 11.38 9.80
N GLU A 784 -26.18 12.35 10.40
CA GLU A 784 -26.75 13.30 11.37
C GLU A 784 -27.93 14.08 10.79
N ILE A 785 -27.81 14.55 9.54
CA ILE A 785 -28.92 15.23 8.84
C ILE A 785 -30.08 14.26 8.62
N ALA A 786 -29.81 13.03 8.18
CA ALA A 786 -30.84 12.02 7.93
C ALA A 786 -31.54 11.57 9.23
N GLU A 787 -30.80 11.38 10.32
CA GLU A 787 -31.34 11.07 11.65
C GLU A 787 -32.19 12.21 12.18
N LYS A 788 -31.75 13.45 11.98
CA LYS A 788 -32.52 14.63 12.34
C LYS A 788 -33.81 14.70 11.53
N GLU A 789 -33.74 14.56 10.21
CA GLU A 789 -34.93 14.51 9.35
C GLU A 789 -35.88 13.37 9.74
N TYR A 790 -35.34 12.19 10.08
CA TYR A 790 -36.12 11.06 10.55
C TYR A 790 -36.82 11.39 11.87
N SER A 791 -36.11 11.99 12.84
CA SER A 791 -36.69 12.39 14.12
C SER A 791 -37.78 13.48 14.00
N GLU A 792 -37.61 14.43 13.08
CA GLU A 792 -38.58 15.50 12.82
C GLU A 792 -39.84 14.97 12.12
N LYS A 793 -39.68 14.07 11.14
CA LYS A 793 -40.78 13.50 10.35
C LYS A 793 -41.51 12.36 11.07
N CYS A 794 -40.80 11.55 11.86
CA CYS A 794 -41.31 10.33 12.51
C CYS A 794 -41.35 10.49 14.04
N SER A 795 -41.87 11.60 14.55
CA SER A 795 -41.88 11.92 15.99
C SER A 795 -42.81 11.02 16.84
N ALA A 796 -43.69 10.24 16.23
CA ALA A 796 -44.55 9.28 16.91
C ALA A 796 -44.27 7.85 16.41
N PRO A 797 -43.97 6.87 17.29
CA PRO A 797 -43.86 5.48 16.88
C PRO A 797 -45.19 5.01 16.29
N LEU A 798 -45.11 4.25 15.19
CA LEU A 798 -46.30 3.74 14.51
C LEU A 798 -47.10 2.89 15.50
N ALA A 799 -48.39 3.20 15.66
CA ALA A 799 -49.25 2.41 16.54
C ALA A 799 -49.32 0.96 16.05
N SER A 800 -49.40 -0.01 16.96
CA SER A 800 -49.33 -1.45 16.64
C SER A 800 -50.35 -1.93 15.60
N HIS A 801 -51.50 -1.27 15.47
CA HIS A 801 -52.51 -1.57 14.46
C HIS A 801 -52.10 -1.18 13.02
N LEU A 802 -51.05 -0.37 12.86
CA LEU A 802 -50.46 0.03 11.57
C LEU A 802 -49.21 -0.79 11.22
N ALA A 803 -48.80 -1.76 12.04
CA ALA A 803 -47.68 -2.66 11.73
C ALA A 803 -47.81 -3.36 10.34
N PRO A 804 -49.01 -3.77 9.87
CA PRO A 804 -49.17 -4.31 8.52
C PRO A 804 -48.77 -3.34 7.41
N LEU A 805 -48.84 -2.02 7.64
CA LEU A 805 -48.42 -1.01 6.66
C LEU A 805 -46.90 -1.00 6.47
N ALA A 806 -46.13 -1.22 7.55
CA ALA A 806 -44.68 -1.36 7.46
C ALA A 806 -44.30 -2.64 6.68
N ALA A 807 -44.97 -3.76 6.99
CA ALA A 807 -44.78 -5.00 6.25
C ALA A 807 -45.18 -4.87 4.77
N PHE A 808 -46.26 -4.16 4.45
CA PHE A 808 -46.65 -3.83 3.07
C PHE A 808 -45.59 -2.95 2.39
N TYR A 809 -45.06 -1.94 3.08
CA TYR A 809 -44.04 -1.05 2.53
C TYR A 809 -42.76 -1.83 2.19
N GLU A 810 -42.28 -2.68 3.10
CA GLU A 810 -41.08 -3.51 2.88
C GLU A 810 -41.27 -4.48 1.72
N THR A 811 -42.42 -5.18 1.64
CA THR A 811 -42.69 -6.13 0.55
C THR A 811 -42.89 -5.42 -0.79
N ALA A 812 -43.59 -4.28 -0.81
CA ALA A 812 -43.78 -3.47 -2.02
C ALA A 812 -42.48 -2.83 -2.50
N ALA A 813 -41.63 -2.32 -1.61
CA ALA A 813 -40.31 -1.79 -1.95
C ALA A 813 -39.42 -2.88 -2.55
N ALA A 814 -39.33 -4.05 -1.89
CA ALA A 814 -38.60 -5.20 -2.39
C ALA A 814 -39.12 -5.68 -3.76
N TYR A 815 -40.43 -5.65 -3.99
CA TYR A 815 -41.02 -5.98 -5.28
C TYR A 815 -40.64 -4.97 -6.37
N LEU A 816 -40.69 -3.68 -6.07
CA LEU A 816 -40.32 -2.61 -7.00
C LEU A 816 -38.84 -2.66 -7.37
N ASP A 817 -37.95 -2.99 -6.43
CA ASP A 817 -36.52 -3.15 -6.70
C ASP A 817 -36.26 -4.27 -7.70
N VAL A 818 -36.88 -5.44 -7.47
CA VAL A 818 -36.79 -6.58 -8.39
C VAL A 818 -37.41 -6.24 -9.75
N LEU A 819 -38.52 -5.49 -9.78
CA LEU A 819 -39.15 -5.02 -11.02
C LEU A 819 -38.26 -4.04 -11.78
N ASN A 820 -37.57 -3.12 -11.09
CA ASN A 820 -36.66 -2.14 -11.67
C ASN A 820 -35.46 -2.81 -12.36
N GLU A 821 -34.96 -3.92 -11.80
CA GLU A 821 -33.86 -4.70 -12.36
C GLU A 821 -34.30 -5.53 -13.57
N ILE A 822 -35.45 -6.21 -13.48
CA ILE A 822 -35.90 -7.18 -14.48
C ILE A 822 -36.55 -6.50 -15.70
N MET A 823 -37.37 -5.46 -15.52
CA MET A 823 -38.19 -4.89 -16.62
C MET A 823 -37.38 -4.35 -17.82
N PRO A 824 -36.25 -3.65 -17.63
CA PRO A 824 -35.38 -3.24 -18.75
C PRO A 824 -34.84 -4.44 -19.54
N ILE A 825 -34.52 -5.54 -18.86
CA ILE A 825 -34.00 -6.77 -19.48
C ILE A 825 -35.11 -7.45 -20.29
N LEU A 826 -36.33 -7.54 -19.73
CA LEU A 826 -37.49 -8.14 -20.40
C LEU A 826 -37.87 -7.39 -21.69
N LEU A 827 -37.92 -6.06 -21.63
CA LEU A 827 -38.37 -5.23 -22.75
C LEU A 827 -37.35 -5.15 -23.89
N ASN A 828 -36.05 -5.39 -23.61
CA ASN A 828 -35.00 -5.41 -24.62
C ASN A 828 -34.87 -6.78 -25.33
N GLN A 829 -35.65 -7.79 -24.93
CA GLN A 829 -35.65 -9.09 -25.59
C GLN A 829 -36.22 -9.00 -27.01
N SER A 830 -35.58 -9.71 -27.96
CA SER A 830 -35.93 -9.62 -29.38
C SER A 830 -37.35 -10.07 -29.73
N LYS A 831 -37.96 -10.96 -28.92
CA LYS A 831 -39.37 -11.38 -29.08
C LYS A 831 -40.34 -10.31 -28.58
N VAL A 832 -40.10 -9.76 -27.40
CA VAL A 832 -40.94 -8.73 -26.77
C VAL A 832 -40.84 -7.39 -27.54
N ALA A 833 -39.64 -7.02 -27.98
CA ALA A 833 -39.42 -5.83 -28.79
C ALA A 833 -40.13 -5.87 -30.16
N LYS A 834 -40.40 -7.08 -30.70
CA LYS A 834 -41.21 -7.26 -31.92
C LYS A 834 -42.71 -7.19 -31.69
N GLU A 835 -43.17 -7.43 -30.46
CA GLU A 835 -44.59 -7.32 -30.11
C GLU A 835 -44.98 -5.90 -29.68
N LEU A 836 -44.00 -5.07 -29.35
CA LEU A 836 -44.11 -3.68 -28.93
C LEU A 836 -44.07 -2.73 -30.14
N ASP A 837 -45.06 -2.85 -31.02
CA ASP A 837 -45.22 -1.95 -32.16
C ASP A 837 -46.00 -0.67 -31.78
N ALA A 838 -45.79 0.40 -32.54
CA ALA A 838 -46.53 1.65 -32.41
C ALA A 838 -48.06 1.39 -32.47
N GLY A 839 -48.81 1.92 -31.49
CA GLY A 839 -50.25 1.67 -31.32
C GLY A 839 -50.61 0.62 -30.26
N LYS A 840 -49.63 -0.10 -29.69
CA LYS A 840 -49.86 -1.07 -28.62
C LYS A 840 -50.39 -0.40 -27.35
N ILE A 841 -51.29 -1.08 -26.64
CA ILE A 841 -51.81 -0.62 -25.35
C ILE A 841 -50.96 -1.20 -24.20
N LEU A 842 -50.49 -0.31 -23.33
CA LEU A 842 -49.69 -0.60 -22.14
C LEU A 842 -50.47 -0.23 -20.88
N ILE A 843 -50.19 -0.94 -19.79
CA ILE A 843 -50.61 -0.55 -18.45
C ILE A 843 -49.41 0.14 -17.80
N VAL A 844 -49.59 1.38 -17.37
CA VAL A 844 -48.51 2.21 -16.83
C VAL A 844 -48.87 2.76 -15.45
N SER A 845 -47.85 2.82 -14.59
CA SER A 845 -47.90 3.47 -13.29
C SER A 845 -46.72 4.45 -13.22
N ALA A 846 -46.97 5.73 -13.53
CA ALA A 846 -45.95 6.76 -13.69
C ALA A 846 -46.44 8.10 -13.08
N GLY A 847 -45.86 8.48 -11.94
CA GLY A 847 -46.32 9.66 -11.19
C GLY A 847 -47.82 9.57 -10.84
N PRO A 848 -48.63 10.62 -11.06
CA PRO A 848 -50.05 10.61 -10.67
C PRO A 848 -50.93 9.63 -11.47
N TYR A 849 -50.41 9.00 -12.53
CA TYR A 849 -51.15 8.06 -13.37
C TYR A 849 -50.92 6.63 -12.85
N ILE A 850 -51.85 6.13 -12.02
CA ILE A 850 -51.80 4.81 -11.38
C ILE A 850 -52.64 3.81 -12.19
N ASN A 851 -52.06 2.67 -12.60
CA ASN A 851 -52.73 1.58 -13.33
C ASN A 851 -53.58 2.06 -14.54
N GLN A 852 -53.08 3.06 -15.27
CA GLN A 852 -53.79 3.65 -16.41
C GLN A 852 -53.43 2.97 -17.73
N LEU A 853 -54.38 3.01 -18.68
CA LEU A 853 -54.13 2.56 -20.05
C LEU A 853 -53.40 3.64 -20.84
N ALA A 854 -52.35 3.24 -21.53
CA ALA A 854 -51.50 4.10 -22.31
C ALA A 854 -51.25 3.55 -23.72
N VAL A 855 -51.19 4.42 -24.73
CA VAL A 855 -50.90 4.02 -26.12
C VAL A 855 -49.44 4.30 -26.43
N TYR A 856 -48.73 3.29 -26.93
CA TYR A 856 -47.31 3.41 -27.27
C TYR A 856 -47.10 4.16 -28.60
N LEU A 857 -46.21 5.17 -28.57
CA LEU A 857 -46.01 6.11 -29.68
C LEU A 857 -44.59 6.10 -30.28
N ASN A 858 -43.63 5.30 -29.83
CA ASN A 858 -42.29 5.35 -30.47
C ASN A 858 -42.24 4.49 -31.75
N SER A 859 -41.59 5.02 -32.80
CA SER A 859 -41.32 4.29 -34.06
C SER A 859 -39.87 3.79 -34.19
N THR A 860 -38.93 4.38 -33.43
CA THR A 860 -37.53 3.96 -33.35
C THR A 860 -37.31 3.14 -32.08
N GLY A 861 -36.68 1.97 -32.21
CA GLY A 861 -36.60 0.96 -31.15
C GLY A 861 -35.96 1.41 -29.81
N PRO A 862 -36.05 0.57 -28.77
CA PRO A 862 -35.89 0.95 -27.36
C PRO A 862 -34.45 1.22 -26.89
N ARG A 863 -33.45 1.23 -27.77
CA ARG A 863 -32.03 1.18 -27.33
C ARG A 863 -31.48 2.52 -26.83
N GLN A 864 -32.08 3.67 -27.14
CA GLN A 864 -31.53 4.99 -26.75
C GLN A 864 -32.57 6.09 -26.47
N THR A 865 -33.88 5.83 -26.51
CA THR A 865 -34.92 6.87 -26.27
C THR A 865 -35.95 6.42 -25.22
N PRO A 866 -36.42 7.31 -24.33
CA PRO A 866 -37.48 6.98 -23.38
C PRO A 866 -38.78 6.61 -24.14
N TYR A 867 -39.59 5.73 -23.55
CA TYR A 867 -40.84 5.28 -24.16
C TYR A 867 -41.85 6.42 -24.15
N LYS A 868 -42.26 6.93 -25.32
CA LYS A 868 -43.35 7.91 -25.39
C LYS A 868 -44.68 7.19 -25.40
N VAL A 869 -45.55 7.56 -24.48
CA VAL A 869 -46.90 6.99 -24.34
C VAL A 869 -47.94 8.09 -24.22
N LEU A 870 -49.13 7.88 -24.79
CA LEU A 870 -50.29 8.76 -24.64
C LEU A 870 -51.21 8.19 -23.56
N VAL A 871 -51.52 9.00 -22.53
CA VAL A 871 -52.36 8.64 -21.38
C VAL A 871 -53.51 9.64 -21.26
N LEU A 872 -54.66 9.19 -20.75
CA LEU A 872 -55.80 10.05 -20.45
C LEU A 872 -55.54 10.83 -19.16
N ASN A 873 -55.91 12.11 -19.14
CA ASN A 873 -55.82 12.92 -17.94
C ASN A 873 -57.02 12.62 -17.04
N THR A 874 -56.73 12.30 -15.78
CA THR A 874 -57.73 12.22 -14.71
C THR A 874 -57.72 13.53 -13.93
N PRO A 875 -58.87 13.99 -13.40
CA PRO A 875 -58.89 15.11 -12.48
C PRO A 875 -57.96 14.77 -11.31
N ILE A 876 -56.94 15.61 -11.13
CA ILE A 876 -55.91 15.44 -10.11
C ILE A 876 -56.62 15.35 -8.75
N GLN A 877 -56.48 14.23 -8.04
CA GLN A 877 -56.69 14.29 -6.58
C GLN A 877 -55.62 15.24 -6.06
N ASP A 878 -56.07 16.43 -5.67
CA ASP A 878 -55.32 17.56 -5.11
C ASP A 878 -53.94 17.16 -4.58
N SER A 879 -52.88 17.54 -5.32
CA SER A 879 -51.51 17.53 -4.79
C SER A 879 -51.36 18.47 -3.57
N SER A 880 -52.36 19.32 -3.31
CA SER A 880 -52.48 20.16 -2.11
C SER A 880 -52.91 19.39 -0.85
N ARG A 881 -53.27 18.09 -0.96
CA ARG A 881 -53.69 17.26 0.17
C ARG A 881 -52.53 16.70 0.99
N TYR A 882 -51.32 16.70 0.44
CA TYR A 882 -50.11 16.16 1.05
C TYR A 882 -49.05 17.28 1.16
N ASN A 883 -48.61 17.61 2.38
CA ASN A 883 -47.66 18.70 2.64
C ASN A 883 -46.19 18.35 2.32
N PHE A 884 -45.92 17.32 1.51
CA PHE A 884 -44.56 16.83 1.23
C PHE A 884 -44.38 16.49 -0.25
N GLU A 885 -43.14 16.57 -0.74
CA GLU A 885 -42.78 16.08 -2.07
C GLU A 885 -42.91 14.55 -2.12
N ILE A 886 -43.79 14.07 -2.99
CA ILE A 886 -44.10 12.64 -3.12
C ILE A 886 -43.16 12.00 -4.14
N ASP A 887 -42.42 10.96 -3.71
CA ASP A 887 -41.52 10.20 -4.59
C ASP A 887 -42.30 9.40 -5.67
N GLU A 888 -41.67 9.14 -6.81
CA GLU A 888 -42.25 8.35 -7.91
C GLU A 888 -42.62 6.93 -7.44
N ASN A 889 -41.83 6.35 -6.52
CA ASN A 889 -42.11 5.04 -5.97
C ASN A 889 -43.38 5.00 -5.13
N TRP A 890 -43.74 6.09 -4.45
CA TRP A 890 -44.98 6.17 -3.68
C TRP A 890 -46.21 5.87 -4.55
N TYR A 891 -46.31 6.51 -5.72
CA TYR A 891 -47.40 6.27 -6.66
C TYR A 891 -47.43 4.84 -7.20
N ARG A 892 -46.25 4.22 -7.34
CA ARG A 892 -46.13 2.82 -7.77
C ARG A 892 -46.53 1.87 -6.65
N MET A 893 -46.21 2.17 -5.40
CA MET A 893 -46.65 1.38 -4.24
C MET A 893 -48.17 1.44 -4.07
N LEU A 894 -48.77 2.62 -4.27
CA LEU A 894 -50.22 2.78 -4.29
C LEU A 894 -50.90 1.91 -5.35
N SER A 895 -50.22 1.59 -6.47
CA SER A 895 -50.76 0.73 -7.52
C SER A 895 -51.04 -0.70 -7.07
N PHE A 896 -50.46 -1.15 -5.95
CA PHE A 896 -50.71 -2.45 -5.35
C PHE A 896 -51.81 -2.44 -4.28
N SER A 897 -52.29 -1.26 -3.89
CA SER A 897 -53.37 -1.14 -2.90
C SER A 897 -54.71 -1.56 -3.51
N ALA A 898 -55.54 -2.24 -2.72
CA ALA A 898 -56.90 -2.62 -3.11
C ALA A 898 -57.77 -1.43 -3.57
N THR A 899 -57.48 -0.21 -3.12
CA THR A 899 -58.20 1.00 -3.54
C THR A 899 -57.90 1.39 -5.00
N TYR A 900 -56.74 1.01 -5.54
CA TYR A 900 -56.26 1.41 -6.87
C TYR A 900 -55.98 0.20 -7.80
N ASP A 901 -56.46 -0.99 -7.45
CA ASP A 901 -56.32 -2.21 -8.26
C ASP A 901 -57.10 -2.15 -9.59
N ALA A 902 -58.13 -1.29 -9.66
CA ALA A 902 -58.92 -1.10 -10.87
C ALA A 902 -58.14 -0.40 -12.00
N ILE A 903 -58.09 -1.04 -13.18
CA ILE A 903 -57.41 -0.53 -14.38
C ILE A 903 -58.32 0.46 -15.12
N GLY A 904 -57.84 1.68 -15.39
CA GLY A 904 -58.53 2.70 -16.18
C GLY A 904 -59.16 3.85 -15.38
N THR A 905 -59.98 4.68 -16.03
CA THR A 905 -60.55 5.93 -15.49
C THR A 905 -62.03 5.78 -15.12
N GLU A 906 -62.48 6.47 -14.07
CA GLU A 906 -63.90 6.48 -13.62
C GLU A 906 -64.80 7.28 -14.57
N GLU A 907 -64.28 8.40 -15.08
CA GLU A 907 -65.00 9.28 -15.99
C GLU A 907 -64.47 9.14 -17.42
N SER A 908 -65.38 9.32 -18.39
CA SER A 908 -65.03 9.41 -19.80
C SER A 908 -64.43 10.79 -20.10
N THR A 909 -63.14 10.97 -19.80
CA THR A 909 -62.41 12.20 -20.12
C THR A 909 -61.88 12.16 -21.56
N MET A 910 -61.84 13.32 -22.20
CA MET A 910 -61.21 13.55 -23.52
C MET A 910 -59.90 14.34 -23.40
N ASP A 911 -59.50 14.67 -22.17
CA ASP A 911 -58.23 15.31 -21.86
C ASP A 911 -57.11 14.26 -21.83
N HIS A 912 -55.94 14.59 -22.36
CA HIS A 912 -54.85 13.63 -22.56
C HIS A 912 -53.48 14.28 -22.48
N LYS A 913 -52.46 13.46 -22.19
CA LYS A 913 -51.07 13.88 -22.09
C LYS A 913 -50.14 12.83 -22.68
N VAL A 914 -49.09 13.29 -23.36
CA VAL A 914 -47.99 12.42 -23.80
C VAL A 914 -46.88 12.45 -22.75
N LEU A 915 -46.52 11.28 -22.23
CA LEU A 915 -45.50 11.07 -21.22
C LEU A 915 -44.28 10.38 -21.82
N CYS A 916 -43.08 10.75 -21.36
CA CYS A 916 -41.85 10.00 -21.60
C CYS A 916 -41.58 9.16 -20.36
N ILE A 917 -41.76 7.84 -20.44
CA ILE A 917 -41.64 6.93 -19.31
C ILE A 917 -40.41 6.03 -19.42
N ALA A 918 -39.86 5.64 -18.27
CA ALA A 918 -38.82 4.63 -18.15
C ALA A 918 -39.42 3.21 -18.23
N PRO A 919 -38.65 2.19 -18.67
CA PRO A 919 -39.15 0.81 -18.75
C PRO A 919 -39.71 0.27 -17.42
N ARG A 920 -39.19 0.75 -16.27
CA ARG A 920 -39.66 0.41 -14.92
C ARG A 920 -41.10 0.86 -14.60
N ASN A 921 -41.64 1.83 -15.34
CA ASN A 921 -42.99 2.38 -15.11
C ASN A 921 -44.07 1.66 -15.93
N ILE A 922 -43.68 0.70 -16.77
CA ILE A 922 -44.60 -0.17 -17.49
C ILE A 922 -44.93 -1.34 -16.54
N VAL A 923 -46.21 -1.53 -16.22
CA VAL A 923 -46.67 -2.62 -15.36
C VAL A 923 -46.91 -3.89 -16.19
N ALA A 924 -47.54 -3.74 -17.36
CA ALA A 924 -47.78 -4.85 -18.29
C ALA A 924 -48.01 -4.39 -19.73
N VAL A 925 -47.72 -5.28 -20.68
CA VAL A 925 -48.03 -5.11 -22.11
C VAL A 925 -49.29 -5.92 -22.43
N THR A 926 -50.31 -5.29 -23.02
CA THR A 926 -51.54 -5.99 -23.42
C THR A 926 -51.42 -6.53 -24.85
N LYS A 927 -52.25 -7.50 -25.24
CA LYS A 927 -52.28 -8.00 -26.63
C LYS A 927 -52.96 -7.05 -27.62
N MET A 928 -53.70 -6.06 -27.13
CA MET A 928 -54.50 -5.16 -27.95
C MET A 928 -53.63 -4.13 -28.67
N ASN A 929 -54.03 -3.79 -29.91
CA ASN A 929 -53.32 -2.82 -30.75
C ASN A 929 -54.32 -1.88 -31.44
N LEU A 930 -54.09 -0.58 -31.35
CA LEU A 930 -54.88 0.46 -32.02
C LEU A 930 -54.20 0.86 -33.33
N LYS A 931 -54.97 0.96 -34.41
CA LYS A 931 -54.45 1.44 -35.70
C LYS A 931 -54.35 2.96 -35.65
N ILE A 932 -53.16 3.49 -35.41
CA ILE A 932 -52.91 4.93 -35.24
C ILE A 932 -51.82 5.44 -36.18
N ASP A 933 -51.92 6.72 -36.56
CA ASP A 933 -50.86 7.45 -37.26
C ASP A 933 -49.99 8.19 -36.24
N VAL A 934 -48.97 7.49 -35.75
CA VAL A 934 -48.06 7.95 -34.70
C VAL A 934 -47.32 9.23 -35.08
N THR A 935 -46.88 9.33 -36.33
CA THR A 935 -46.11 10.48 -36.83
C THR A 935 -46.89 11.78 -36.71
N ARG A 936 -48.19 11.73 -37.03
CA ARG A 936 -49.08 12.90 -36.91
C ARG A 936 -49.40 13.25 -35.46
N ILE A 937 -49.54 12.26 -34.58
CA ILE A 937 -49.79 12.48 -33.15
C ILE A 937 -48.56 13.14 -32.49
N ILE A 938 -47.34 12.69 -32.82
CA ILE A 938 -46.10 13.30 -32.31
C ILE A 938 -45.94 14.72 -32.84
N GLN A 939 -46.19 14.97 -34.12
CA GLN A 939 -46.12 16.32 -34.71
C GLN A 939 -47.13 17.28 -34.09
N ASP A 940 -48.38 16.85 -33.85
CA ASP A 940 -49.39 17.64 -33.17
C ASP A 940 -48.97 17.98 -31.72
N TRP A 941 -48.37 17.01 -31.02
CA TRP A 941 -47.83 17.23 -29.68
C TRP A 941 -46.63 18.19 -29.66
N GLU A 942 -45.66 18.04 -30.58
CA GLU A 942 -44.48 18.92 -30.70
C GLU A 942 -44.88 20.35 -31.07
N GLN A 943 -45.86 20.50 -31.96
CA GLN A 943 -46.38 21.81 -32.34
C GLN A 943 -46.99 22.55 -31.13
N ARG A 944 -47.71 21.85 -30.25
CA ARG A 944 -48.29 22.41 -29.01
C ARG A 944 -47.28 22.76 -27.92
N GLN A 945 -46.05 22.25 -28.00
CA GLN A 945 -44.97 22.68 -27.09
C GLN A 945 -44.49 24.11 -27.39
N ILE A 946 -44.78 24.63 -28.59
CA ILE A 946 -44.45 26.01 -28.96
C ILE A 946 -45.52 26.94 -28.37
N PRO A 947 -45.16 27.97 -27.58
CA PRO A 947 -46.13 28.82 -26.85
C PRO A 947 -47.24 29.43 -27.72
N ARG A 948 -46.96 29.70 -29.00
CA ARG A 948 -47.92 30.25 -29.97
C ARG A 948 -49.04 29.29 -30.37
N PHE A 949 -48.80 27.98 -30.31
CA PHE A 949 -49.74 26.93 -30.77
C PHE A 949 -50.27 26.08 -29.60
N LYS A 950 -50.04 26.51 -28.36
CA LYS A 950 -50.44 25.80 -27.14
C LYS A 950 -51.94 25.46 -27.11
N ASP A 951 -52.78 26.37 -27.58
CA ASP A 951 -54.25 26.24 -27.58
C ASP A 951 -54.82 25.80 -28.95
N ALA A 952 -53.97 25.28 -29.86
CA ALA A 952 -54.45 24.79 -31.15
C ALA A 952 -55.42 23.60 -30.98
N PRO A 953 -56.47 23.45 -31.81
CA PRO A 953 -57.41 22.32 -31.71
C PRO A 953 -56.71 20.99 -32.00
N VAL A 954 -57.02 19.94 -31.23
CA VAL A 954 -56.44 18.59 -31.38
C VAL A 954 -56.60 18.05 -32.81
N GLY A 955 -55.53 17.49 -33.37
CA GLY A 955 -55.58 16.90 -34.71
C GLY A 955 -56.58 15.75 -34.76
N ALA A 956 -57.25 15.55 -35.89
CA ALA A 956 -58.30 14.53 -36.05
C ALA A 956 -57.82 13.10 -35.70
N SER A 957 -56.55 12.78 -36.02
CA SER A 957 -55.94 11.50 -35.66
C SER A 957 -55.75 11.34 -34.15
N CYS A 958 -55.34 12.40 -33.43
CA CYS A 958 -55.18 12.37 -31.98
C CYS A 958 -56.54 12.26 -31.27
N ALA A 959 -57.54 13.04 -31.71
CA ALA A 959 -58.89 13.01 -31.16
C ALA A 959 -59.54 11.62 -31.30
N SER A 960 -59.38 10.95 -32.44
CA SER A 960 -59.88 9.59 -32.67
C SER A 960 -59.23 8.58 -31.73
N THR A 961 -57.90 8.67 -31.53
CA THR A 961 -57.17 7.78 -30.60
C THR A 961 -57.58 7.99 -29.15
N VAL A 962 -57.76 9.24 -28.72
CA VAL A 962 -58.21 9.57 -27.36
C VAL A 962 -59.63 9.06 -27.10
N GLN A 963 -60.53 9.18 -28.06
CA GLN A 963 -61.90 8.68 -27.95
C GLN A 963 -61.94 7.14 -27.83
N GLU A 964 -61.13 6.44 -28.62
CA GLU A 964 -61.01 4.98 -28.53
C GLU A 964 -60.37 4.54 -27.20
N LEU A 965 -59.32 5.22 -26.76
CA LEU A 965 -58.66 4.95 -25.48
C LEU A 965 -59.59 5.20 -24.29
N SER A 966 -60.38 6.28 -24.31
CA SER A 966 -61.37 6.62 -23.27
C SER A 966 -62.49 5.59 -23.18
N ARG A 967 -63.01 5.16 -24.33
CA ARG A 967 -63.99 4.06 -24.41
C ARG A 967 -63.43 2.76 -23.83
N MET A 968 -62.18 2.43 -24.13
CA MET A 968 -61.51 1.22 -23.65
C MET A 968 -61.18 1.30 -22.15
N SER A 969 -60.73 2.46 -21.68
CA SER A 969 -60.45 2.73 -20.27
C SER A 969 -61.68 2.52 -19.40
N HIS A 970 -62.81 3.10 -19.79
CA HIS A 970 -64.08 2.92 -19.08
C HIS A 970 -64.60 1.47 -19.17
N ALA A 971 -64.45 0.82 -20.32
CA ALA A 971 -64.88 -0.57 -20.50
C ALA A 971 -64.03 -1.56 -19.69
N ALA A 972 -62.73 -1.30 -19.55
CA ALA A 972 -61.83 -2.08 -18.70
C ALA A 972 -62.19 -1.90 -17.22
N ARG A 973 -62.49 -0.66 -16.78
CA ARG A 973 -62.85 -0.37 -15.39
C ARG A 973 -64.23 -0.91 -14.99
N ALA A 974 -65.20 -0.88 -15.90
CA ALA A 974 -66.54 -1.45 -15.67
C ALA A 974 -66.58 -2.99 -15.75
N GLY A 975 -65.44 -3.66 -16.00
CA GLY A 975 -65.35 -5.11 -16.15
C GLY A 975 -65.97 -5.66 -17.44
N ALA A 976 -66.35 -4.80 -18.38
CA ALA A 976 -66.99 -5.18 -19.65
C ALA A 976 -65.99 -5.74 -20.68
N VAL A 977 -64.68 -5.49 -20.51
CA VAL A 977 -63.60 -5.98 -21.38
C VAL A 977 -62.50 -6.60 -20.52
N GLN A 978 -62.20 -7.89 -20.73
CA GLN A 978 -61.01 -8.52 -20.15
C GLN A 978 -59.77 -8.19 -20.98
N LEU A 979 -58.79 -7.55 -20.36
CA LEU A 979 -57.50 -7.21 -20.98
C LEU A 979 -56.55 -8.40 -20.89
N GLU A 980 -56.33 -9.11 -22.00
CA GLU A 980 -55.31 -10.16 -22.05
C GLU A 980 -53.89 -9.55 -22.01
N ARG A 981 -53.16 -9.87 -20.93
CA ARG A 981 -51.75 -9.50 -20.75
C ARG A 981 -50.83 -10.46 -21.52
N ILE A 982 -49.77 -9.93 -22.12
CA ILE A 982 -48.71 -10.74 -22.72
C ILE A 982 -47.88 -11.32 -21.58
N ASN A 983 -47.68 -12.64 -21.58
CA ASN A 983 -46.82 -13.27 -20.59
C ASN A 983 -45.34 -13.06 -20.98
N LEU A 984 -44.74 -11.99 -20.46
CA LEU A 984 -43.37 -11.57 -20.76
C LEU A 984 -42.33 -12.65 -20.39
N THR A 985 -42.66 -13.53 -19.43
CA THR A 985 -41.76 -14.58 -18.93
C THR A 985 -41.58 -15.75 -19.88
N HIS A 986 -42.60 -16.10 -20.68
CA HIS A 986 -42.57 -17.25 -21.60
C HIS A 986 -41.76 -16.96 -22.88
N SER A 987 -41.42 -15.69 -23.10
CA SER A 987 -40.63 -15.20 -24.23
C SER A 987 -39.12 -15.17 -23.94
N LEU A 988 -38.71 -15.40 -22.69
CA LEU A 988 -37.30 -15.48 -22.28
C LEU A 988 -36.69 -16.82 -22.68
N ALA A 989 -35.56 -16.77 -23.39
CA ALA A 989 -34.66 -17.93 -23.44
C ALA A 989 -33.87 -17.91 -22.13
N ILE A 990 -34.31 -18.69 -21.14
CA ILE A 990 -33.66 -18.73 -19.82
C ILE A 990 -32.32 -19.46 -19.97
N SER A 991 -31.22 -18.72 -20.07
CA SER A 991 -29.87 -19.27 -20.10
C SER A 991 -29.07 -19.05 -18.80
N THR A 992 -29.54 -18.17 -17.91
CA THR A 992 -28.87 -17.80 -16.66
C THR A 992 -29.78 -18.06 -15.45
N GLY A 993 -29.23 -18.66 -14.39
CA GLY A 993 -29.98 -19.04 -13.17
C GLY A 993 -30.48 -17.85 -12.36
N GLU A 994 -29.79 -16.71 -12.42
CA GLU A 994 -30.10 -15.49 -11.66
C GLU A 994 -31.46 -14.87 -12.07
N ILE A 995 -31.81 -14.89 -13.36
CA ILE A 995 -33.08 -14.34 -13.86
C ILE A 995 -34.27 -15.18 -13.39
N LEU A 996 -34.10 -16.50 -13.27
CA LEU A 996 -35.15 -17.40 -12.81
C LEU A 996 -35.41 -17.20 -11.30
N GLN A 997 -34.35 -17.07 -10.51
CA GLN A 997 -34.46 -16.74 -9.08
C GLN A 997 -35.15 -15.39 -8.86
N ALA A 998 -34.82 -14.37 -9.65
CA ALA A 998 -35.43 -13.05 -9.54
C ALA A 998 -36.93 -13.06 -9.94
N LEU A 999 -37.31 -13.84 -10.96
CA LEU A 999 -38.71 -14.03 -11.35
C LEU A 999 -39.54 -14.80 -10.32
N ASP A 1000 -38.97 -15.82 -9.69
CA ASP A 1000 -39.66 -16.56 -8.63
C ASP A 1000 -39.77 -15.71 -7.35
N LYS A 1001 -38.74 -14.93 -7.02
CA LYS A 1001 -38.81 -13.92 -5.94
C LYS A 1001 -39.91 -12.89 -6.21
N LEU A 1002 -40.03 -12.41 -7.44
CA LEU A 1002 -41.09 -11.48 -7.85
C LEU A 1002 -42.50 -12.07 -7.68
N LYS A 1003 -42.70 -13.35 -8.04
CA LYS A 1003 -43.99 -14.04 -7.83
C LYS A 1003 -44.32 -14.20 -6.35
N THR A 1004 -43.35 -14.62 -5.53
CA THR A 1004 -43.53 -14.78 -4.08
C THR A 1004 -43.88 -13.45 -3.44
N LEU A 1005 -43.14 -12.39 -3.75
CA LEU A 1005 -43.40 -11.03 -3.24
C LEU A 1005 -44.76 -10.50 -3.70
N SER A 1006 -45.16 -10.76 -4.95
CA SER A 1006 -46.50 -10.38 -5.44
C SER A 1006 -47.62 -11.03 -4.62
N VAL A 1007 -47.46 -12.30 -4.22
CA VAL A 1007 -48.45 -13.00 -3.39
C VAL A 1007 -48.47 -12.41 -1.97
N CYS A 1008 -47.30 -12.13 -1.39
CA CYS A 1008 -47.19 -11.48 -0.08
C CYS A 1008 -47.84 -10.08 -0.06
N ILE A 1009 -47.70 -9.29 -1.13
CA ILE A 1009 -48.33 -7.97 -1.25
C ILE A 1009 -49.86 -8.05 -1.27
N HIS A 1010 -50.44 -9.12 -1.80
CA HIS A 1010 -51.91 -9.28 -1.85
C HIS A 1010 -52.48 -9.89 -0.54
N LEU A 1011 -51.62 -10.47 0.29
CA LEU A 1011 -51.97 -11.04 1.60
C LEU A 1011 -51.90 -10.00 2.72
N ASN A 1012 -51.00 -9.02 2.58
CA ASN A 1012 -50.84 -7.86 3.47
C ASN A 1012 -51.77 -6.72 3.05
#